data_AF-A0A2T5K0U0-F1
#
_entry.id   AF-A0A2T5K0U0-F1
#
_cell.length_a   1.000
_cell.length_b   1.000
_cell.length_c   1.000
_cell.angle_alpha   90.00
_cell.angle_beta   90.00
_cell.angle_gamma   90.00
#
_symmetry.space_group_name_H-M   'P 1'
#
loop_
_entity.id
_entity.type
_entity.pdbx_description
1 polymer ?
#
loop_
_entity_poly.entity_id
_entity_poly.type
_entity_poly.pdbx_seq_one_letter_code
_entity_poly.pdbx_strand_id
1 'polypeptide(L)'
;MATPSLLPPHAWNFFRAGGFDQVQIDTGADLLALKELDQKLWVALSCPTRGIEFDTRTLDLIDTDDDARVHANEVLGAIGWAGGLLRNPDLLVQGGDSLALSEINDSTQEGRQVLASAHYILKNLGKPNAATISMADMADIEKFVAGLEFNGDGIISAARIADEDVRATVLDMIKCLGPAVDLSGEPGVNQEMSDAFFAEVAAYLGWQAKADGDANIRFVGEKTSAAADAFHAVKEKISDYFTRCSLAAYDVRAAVPLSRSVEDYQGIAAQTLSTDSSDIANFPLATVEPDKPLPLVAGINPAWQKPIEALRQLVIIPLFGKKESLSRSEWATLCARFEPFEAWQAAKPAGSVEQLGLARLREIAASDHRDAIDGLIGLDKSVETEVKATHSMERLLRYRRDLYKLVNNFVSFRSFYTGREKAIFQLGTLYLDGRSCDLCVRVEDIAKHAEFANMSGLYLAYCDCVRNGGAEKMSIAAAFTAGDSDFLMVGRNGIFYDRKGNDWDASIVRIVDHPISIRQAFWSPYKKLIRFVNDQLQKLAAARAAAADAKLIQTAVATSTPVVAGAPPPPPKPPFDVGKFAGIFAAIGLALGAIGGVLASIVGGILGLKFWQIPLAILGVILIISGPAMIIAWFKLKKRNLGPVLDANGWAINSRALINISFGTSLTKLARLPEGSHRSLTDPYADKKPVWPYYVIIAGVVVAIILLWLMGLFDGPRTP
;
A
#
# COMPACT_ATOMS: atom_id res chain seq x y z
N MET A 1 -6.51 36.98 42.64
CA MET A 1 -5.61 36.22 41.74
C MET A 1 -5.37 34.87 42.38
N ALA A 2 -5.98 33.82 41.84
CA ALA A 2 -5.81 32.46 42.33
C ALA A 2 -4.43 31.94 41.87
N THR A 3 -3.61 31.53 42.84
CA THR A 3 -2.33 30.87 42.62
C THR A 3 -2.57 29.56 41.87
N PRO A 4 -1.89 29.27 40.75
CA PRO A 4 -2.02 27.97 40.12
C PRO A 4 -1.46 26.91 41.07
N SER A 5 -2.28 25.92 41.41
CA SER A 5 -1.84 24.72 42.12
C SER A 5 -0.85 23.98 41.23
N LEU A 6 0.44 24.22 41.44
CA LEU A 6 1.51 23.45 40.84
C LEU A 6 1.49 22.05 41.48
N LEU A 7 0.90 21.09 40.78
CA LEU A 7 1.21 19.68 40.99
C LEU A 7 2.75 19.54 41.00
N PRO A 8 3.34 18.75 41.90
CA PRO A 8 4.79 18.53 41.92
C PRO A 8 5.24 17.97 40.56
N PRO A 9 6.39 18.41 40.02
CA PRO A 9 6.90 17.92 38.73
C PRO A 9 7.08 16.40 38.77
N HIS A 10 6.73 15.72 37.68
CA HIS A 10 6.83 14.26 37.58
C HIS A 10 8.27 13.78 37.82
N ALA A 11 8.45 12.79 38.70
CA ALA A 11 9.76 12.28 39.07
C ALA A 11 10.20 11.18 38.10
N TRP A 12 11.07 11.53 37.15
CA TRP A 12 11.58 10.60 36.14
C TRP A 12 12.68 9.69 36.66
N ASN A 13 12.59 8.40 36.31
CA ASN A 13 13.67 7.44 36.48
C ASN A 13 14.43 7.25 35.16
N PHE A 14 15.75 7.15 35.23
CA PHE A 14 16.59 6.87 34.07
C PHE A 14 17.49 5.66 34.34
N PHE A 15 17.73 4.85 33.32
CA PHE A 15 18.71 3.79 33.35
C PHE A 15 19.76 4.01 32.26
N ARG A 16 20.98 3.57 32.51
CA ARG A 16 22.09 3.74 31.57
C ARG A 16 22.32 2.49 30.75
N ALA A 17 22.06 2.58 29.45
CA ALA A 17 22.33 1.51 28.49
C ALA A 17 22.80 2.08 27.16
N GLY A 18 23.59 1.32 26.39
CA GLY A 18 24.10 1.79 25.10
C GLY A 18 24.95 3.07 25.17
N GLY A 19 25.50 3.42 26.33
CA GLY A 19 26.39 4.58 26.51
C GLY A 19 25.70 5.92 26.82
N PHE A 20 24.38 5.96 26.97
CA PHE A 20 23.60 7.16 27.32
C PHE A 20 22.47 6.83 28.32
N ASP A 21 21.83 7.85 28.87
CA ASP A 21 20.73 7.69 29.84
C ASP A 21 19.39 7.60 29.09
N GLN A 22 18.61 6.58 29.41
CA GLN A 22 17.32 6.26 28.80
C GLN A 22 16.23 6.38 29.85
N VAL A 23 15.11 7.01 29.51
CA VAL A 23 13.98 7.13 30.43
C VAL A 23 13.36 5.75 30.69
N GLN A 24 13.04 5.49 31.95
CA GLN A 24 12.35 4.29 32.40
C GLN A 24 10.86 4.60 32.53
N ILE A 25 10.05 3.84 31.79
CA ILE A 25 8.59 4.00 31.73
C ILE A 25 8.01 2.70 32.28
N ASP A 26 7.52 2.74 33.52
CA ASP A 26 7.01 1.56 34.24
C ASP A 26 5.56 1.72 34.70
N THR A 27 5.01 2.93 34.69
CA THR A 27 3.65 3.22 35.17
C THR A 27 2.84 3.99 34.13
N GLY A 28 1.51 3.95 34.27
CA GLY A 28 0.60 4.76 33.48
C GLY A 28 0.84 6.26 33.70
N ALA A 29 1.25 6.65 34.91
CA ALA A 29 1.66 8.02 35.21
C ALA A 29 2.88 8.45 34.37
N ASP A 30 3.89 7.58 34.23
CA ASP A 30 5.06 7.85 33.38
C ASP A 30 4.66 8.03 31.91
N LEU A 31 3.73 7.21 31.40
CA LEU A 31 3.21 7.36 30.04
C LEU A 31 2.54 8.72 29.84
N LEU A 32 1.64 9.11 30.74
CA LEU A 32 0.91 10.37 30.62
C LEU A 32 1.80 11.61 30.79
N ALA A 33 2.83 11.50 31.65
CA ALA A 33 3.81 12.55 31.87
C ALA A 33 4.78 12.71 30.70
N LEU A 34 4.85 11.75 29.76
CA LEU A 34 5.83 11.74 28.66
C LEU A 34 5.80 13.01 27.80
N LYS A 35 4.64 13.69 27.70
CA LYS A 35 4.48 14.98 27.02
C LYS A 35 5.32 16.12 27.65
N GLU A 36 5.75 15.96 28.90
CA GLU A 36 6.54 16.92 29.66
C GLU A 36 8.06 16.64 29.56
N LEU A 37 8.43 15.45 29.07
CA LEU A 37 9.83 15.06 28.90
C LEU A 37 10.42 15.69 27.63
N ASP A 38 11.59 16.33 27.74
CA ASP A 38 12.29 16.89 26.56
C ASP A 38 12.54 15.78 25.53
N GLN A 39 12.02 15.95 24.31
CA GLN A 39 12.16 15.01 23.20
C GLN A 39 13.62 14.72 22.84
N LYS A 40 14.57 15.58 23.21
CA LYS A 40 16.02 15.31 23.07
C LYS A 40 16.49 14.08 23.86
N LEU A 41 15.74 13.69 24.88
CA LEU A 41 16.02 12.51 25.70
C LEU A 41 15.42 11.22 25.10
N TRP A 42 14.71 11.32 23.98
CA TRP A 42 14.12 10.18 23.29
C TRP A 42 15.12 9.58 22.30
N VAL A 43 15.05 8.26 22.15
CA VAL A 43 15.93 7.51 21.24
C VAL A 43 15.55 7.76 19.79
N ALA A 44 14.26 7.65 19.46
CA ALA A 44 13.69 7.97 18.15
C ALA A 44 12.63 9.07 18.27
N LEU A 45 12.49 9.85 17.20
CA LEU A 45 11.44 10.87 17.05
C LEU A 45 10.42 10.50 15.98
N SER A 46 10.75 9.54 15.11
CA SER A 46 9.82 8.89 14.21
C SER A 46 10.24 7.46 13.90
N CYS A 47 9.27 6.62 13.54
CA CYS A 47 9.47 5.27 13.05
C CYS A 47 8.53 4.96 11.87
N PRO A 48 8.89 4.06 10.95
CA PRO A 48 8.02 3.68 9.83
C PRO A 48 6.83 2.81 10.29
N THR A 49 5.70 2.91 9.60
CA THR A 49 4.53 2.05 9.86
C THR A 49 4.68 0.63 9.27
N ARG A 50 5.70 0.42 8.44
CA ARG A 50 5.98 -0.84 7.72
C ARG A 50 7.42 -1.27 7.89
N GLY A 51 7.68 -2.54 7.59
CA GLY A 51 9.03 -3.13 7.64
C GLY A 51 9.59 -3.35 9.05
N ILE A 52 8.74 -3.19 10.06
CA ILE A 52 9.02 -3.47 11.46
C ILE A 52 8.08 -4.54 11.99
N GLU A 53 8.52 -5.19 13.04
CA GLU A 53 7.88 -6.32 13.69
C GLU A 53 6.89 -5.85 14.77
N PHE A 54 5.79 -5.25 14.31
CA PHE A 54 4.72 -4.68 15.12
C PHE A 54 3.37 -4.78 14.39
N ASP A 55 2.26 -4.58 15.11
CA ASP A 55 0.92 -4.59 14.50
C ASP A 55 0.75 -3.36 13.58
N THR A 56 0.63 -3.60 12.27
CA THR A 56 0.58 -2.54 11.26
C THR A 56 -0.67 -1.69 11.39
N ARG A 57 -1.81 -2.29 11.75
CA ARG A 57 -3.08 -1.58 11.92
C ARG A 57 -3.02 -0.63 13.12
N THR A 58 -2.34 -1.02 14.21
CA THR A 58 -2.10 -0.12 15.34
C THR A 58 -1.26 1.08 14.92
N LEU A 59 -0.22 0.90 14.09
CA LEU A 59 0.59 2.00 13.60
C LEU A 59 -0.21 2.93 12.69
N ASP A 60 -1.04 2.37 11.81
CA ASP A 60 -1.94 3.14 10.93
C ASP A 60 -2.99 3.94 11.71
N LEU A 61 -3.37 3.51 12.92
CA LEU A 61 -4.28 4.28 13.77
C LEU A 61 -3.57 5.44 14.49
N ILE A 62 -2.25 5.33 14.70
CA ILE A 62 -1.43 6.36 15.33
C ILE A 62 -0.98 7.38 14.28
N ASP A 63 -0.64 6.95 13.07
CA ASP A 63 -0.34 7.78 11.90
C ASP A 63 -1.60 8.54 11.48
N THR A 64 -1.72 9.77 11.95
CA THR A 64 -2.90 10.62 11.77
C THR A 64 -2.84 11.47 10.50
N ASP A 65 -1.66 11.61 9.89
CA ASP A 65 -1.46 12.35 8.64
C ASP A 65 -1.23 11.45 7.41
N ASP A 66 -1.30 10.14 7.59
CA ASP A 66 -1.17 9.09 6.57
C ASP A 66 0.17 9.17 5.80
N ASP A 67 1.25 9.64 6.45
CA ASP A 67 2.58 9.78 5.84
C ASP A 67 3.42 8.47 5.86
N ALA A 68 2.82 7.38 6.36
CA ALA A 68 3.41 6.07 6.59
C ALA A 68 4.52 6.08 7.65
N ARG A 69 4.50 7.05 8.57
CA ARG A 69 5.41 7.17 9.71
C ARG A 69 4.60 7.54 10.95
N VAL A 70 5.15 7.16 12.09
CA VAL A 70 4.63 7.54 13.39
C VAL A 70 5.61 8.50 14.03
N HIS A 71 5.17 9.74 14.25
CA HIS A 71 5.94 10.80 14.86
C HIS A 71 5.73 10.87 16.38
N ALA A 72 6.68 11.47 17.09
CA ALA A 72 6.62 11.63 18.54
C ALA A 72 5.30 12.28 19.03
N ASN A 73 4.81 13.29 18.31
CA ASN A 73 3.57 13.99 18.68
C ASN A 73 2.32 13.10 18.54
N GLU A 74 2.32 12.19 17.58
CA GLU A 74 1.23 11.25 17.37
C GLU A 74 1.22 10.16 18.43
N VAL A 75 2.41 9.68 18.83
CA VAL A 75 2.55 8.80 19.99
C VAL A 75 2.01 9.48 21.26
N LEU A 76 2.36 10.76 21.48
CA LEU A 76 1.83 11.54 22.60
C LEU A 76 0.30 11.73 22.51
N GLY A 77 -0.22 11.98 21.31
CA GLY A 77 -1.65 12.05 21.03
C GLY A 77 -2.37 10.75 21.36
N ALA A 78 -1.82 9.61 20.93
CA ALA A 78 -2.35 8.28 21.21
C ALA A 78 -2.35 7.95 22.71
N ILE A 79 -1.27 8.30 23.43
CA ILE A 79 -1.17 8.13 24.89
C ILE A 79 -2.21 9.01 25.61
N GLY A 80 -2.30 10.28 25.24
CA GLY A 80 -3.24 11.22 25.85
C GLY A 80 -4.70 10.80 25.62
N TRP A 81 -5.01 10.37 24.39
CA TRP A 81 -6.34 9.88 24.02
C TRP A 81 -6.71 8.59 24.77
N ALA A 82 -5.86 7.57 24.73
CA ALA A 82 -6.13 6.29 25.41
C ALA A 82 -6.22 6.48 26.93
N GLY A 83 -5.31 7.30 27.49
CA GLY A 83 -5.30 7.64 28.90
C GLY A 83 -6.53 8.40 29.37
N GLY A 84 -7.11 9.25 28.52
CA GLY A 84 -8.36 9.97 28.83
C GLY A 84 -9.60 9.06 28.85
N LEU A 85 -9.58 7.96 28.09
CA LEU A 85 -10.67 6.99 27.99
C LEU A 85 -10.62 5.86 29.03
N LEU A 86 -9.53 5.76 29.79
CA LEU A 86 -9.36 4.75 30.83
C LEU A 86 -9.46 5.39 32.21
N ARG A 87 -10.15 4.73 33.15
CA ARG A 87 -10.17 5.15 34.56
C ARG A 87 -8.80 4.98 35.22
N ASN A 88 -8.08 3.95 34.82
CA ASN A 88 -6.72 3.66 35.28
C ASN A 88 -5.73 3.59 34.11
N PRO A 89 -4.78 4.53 33.99
CA PRO A 89 -3.79 4.51 32.90
C PRO A 89 -2.77 3.35 33.02
N ASP A 90 -2.63 2.73 34.20
CA ASP A 90 -1.75 1.55 34.36
C ASP A 90 -2.20 0.36 33.52
N LEU A 91 -3.46 0.34 33.06
CA LEU A 91 -3.97 -0.66 32.14
C LEU A 91 -3.24 -0.65 30.79
N LEU A 92 -2.69 0.50 30.37
CA LEU A 92 -1.86 0.59 29.16
C LEU A 92 -0.51 -0.11 29.35
N VAL A 93 0.05 -0.05 30.57
CA VAL A 93 1.32 -0.71 30.91
C VAL A 93 1.15 -2.21 31.08
N GLN A 94 0.07 -2.62 31.78
CA GLN A 94 -0.28 -4.03 31.94
C GLN A 94 -0.50 -4.72 30.59
N GLY A 95 -1.00 -3.98 29.61
CA GLY A 95 -1.27 -4.48 28.28
C GLY A 95 -2.47 -5.43 28.23
N GLY A 96 -2.42 -6.33 27.25
CA GLY A 96 -3.38 -7.40 27.06
C GLY A 96 -4.50 -7.09 26.07
N ASP A 97 -5.14 -8.17 25.61
CA ASP A 97 -6.06 -8.15 24.47
C ASP A 97 -7.52 -7.95 24.90
N SER A 98 -7.77 -7.60 26.16
CA SER A 98 -9.11 -7.43 26.73
C SER A 98 -9.21 -6.28 27.70
N LEU A 99 -10.38 -5.62 27.73
CA LEU A 99 -10.69 -4.51 28.62
C LEU A 99 -12.02 -4.76 29.33
N ALA A 100 -12.04 -4.55 30.64
CA ALA A 100 -13.28 -4.56 31.43
C ALA A 100 -14.06 -3.27 31.16
N LEU A 101 -15.38 -3.38 30.96
CA LEU A 101 -16.22 -2.23 30.64
C LEU A 101 -16.25 -1.19 31.77
N SER A 102 -16.11 -1.64 33.02
CA SER A 102 -16.02 -0.77 34.19
C SER A 102 -14.79 0.15 34.19
N GLU A 103 -13.74 -0.23 33.46
CA GLU A 103 -12.48 0.53 33.38
C GLU A 103 -12.52 1.63 32.32
N ILE A 104 -13.56 1.68 31.48
CA ILE A 104 -13.75 2.77 30.52
C ILE A 104 -14.26 4.00 31.29
N ASN A 105 -13.64 5.14 31.06
CA ASN A 105 -13.99 6.40 31.67
C ASN A 105 -15.19 7.02 30.96
N ASP A 106 -16.35 7.00 31.60
CA ASP A 106 -17.64 7.54 31.09
C ASP A 106 -17.88 9.02 31.46
N SER A 107 -16.91 9.71 32.04
CA SER A 107 -17.04 11.13 32.38
C SER A 107 -17.09 12.03 31.14
N THR A 108 -16.39 11.64 30.06
CA THR A 108 -16.36 12.38 28.79
C THR A 108 -17.45 11.88 27.83
N GLN A 109 -17.83 12.73 26.86
CA GLN A 109 -18.80 12.33 25.84
C GLN A 109 -18.28 11.15 25.01
N GLU A 110 -17.02 11.23 24.57
CA GLU A 110 -16.38 10.15 23.80
C GLU A 110 -16.28 8.86 24.62
N GLY A 111 -15.97 8.94 25.90
CA GLY A 111 -15.94 7.79 26.80
C GLY A 111 -17.30 7.08 26.94
N ARG A 112 -18.39 7.86 27.02
CA ARG A 112 -19.76 7.30 26.99
C ARG A 112 -20.07 6.61 25.66
N GLN A 113 -19.64 7.18 24.54
CA GLN A 113 -19.85 6.61 23.21
C GLN A 113 -19.08 5.29 23.04
N VAL A 114 -17.82 5.24 23.48
CA VAL A 114 -17.00 4.02 23.43
C VAL A 114 -17.59 2.93 24.32
N LEU A 115 -18.06 3.26 25.52
CA LEU A 115 -18.74 2.30 26.41
C LEU A 115 -20.07 1.80 25.83
N ALA A 116 -20.88 2.69 25.25
CA ALA A 116 -22.12 2.31 24.57
C ALA A 116 -21.86 1.39 23.36
N SER A 117 -20.84 1.71 22.56
CA SER A 117 -20.37 0.88 21.44
C SER A 117 -19.93 -0.51 21.92
N ALA A 118 -19.16 -0.60 23.00
CA ALA A 118 -18.74 -1.88 23.57
C ALA A 118 -19.94 -2.76 23.99
N HIS A 119 -20.95 -2.16 24.64
CA HIS A 119 -22.19 -2.87 24.97
C HIS A 119 -22.97 -3.29 23.72
N TYR A 120 -23.04 -2.42 22.72
CA TYR A 120 -23.71 -2.68 21.45
C TYR A 120 -23.06 -3.86 20.69
N ILE A 121 -21.72 -3.87 20.61
CA ILE A 121 -20.95 -4.96 20.01
C ILE A 121 -21.22 -6.28 20.74
N LEU A 122 -21.09 -6.29 22.07
CA LEU A 122 -21.31 -7.49 22.88
C LEU A 122 -22.75 -8.02 22.77
N LYS A 123 -23.75 -7.13 22.70
CA LYS A 123 -25.15 -7.51 22.48
C LYS A 123 -25.34 -8.24 21.15
N ASN A 124 -24.82 -7.69 20.05
CA ASN A 124 -24.95 -8.26 18.71
C ASN A 124 -24.09 -9.51 18.49
N LEU A 125 -23.04 -9.70 19.30
CA LEU A 125 -22.28 -10.97 19.37
C LEU A 125 -22.96 -12.05 20.25
N GLY A 126 -24.15 -11.77 20.79
CA GLY A 126 -24.89 -12.71 21.65
C GLY A 126 -24.34 -12.81 23.09
N LYS A 127 -23.55 -11.84 23.54
CA LYS A 127 -22.93 -11.78 24.88
C LYS A 127 -23.35 -10.52 25.67
N PRO A 128 -24.66 -10.21 25.82
CA PRO A 128 -25.11 -8.93 26.39
C PRO A 128 -24.68 -8.70 27.86
N ASN A 129 -24.42 -9.76 28.62
CA ASN A 129 -24.02 -9.70 30.03
C ASN A 129 -22.51 -9.81 30.25
N ALA A 130 -21.69 -9.78 29.18
CA ALA A 130 -20.25 -9.83 29.33
C ALA A 130 -19.72 -8.54 29.97
N ALA A 131 -18.88 -8.70 31.00
CA ALA A 131 -18.24 -7.57 31.70
C ALA A 131 -16.94 -7.10 31.01
N THR A 132 -16.47 -7.83 30.01
CA THR A 132 -15.19 -7.62 29.32
C THR A 132 -15.38 -7.74 27.81
N ILE A 133 -14.70 -6.86 27.06
CA ILE A 133 -14.58 -6.92 25.60
C ILE A 133 -13.14 -7.23 25.22
N SER A 134 -12.92 -8.03 24.18
CA SER A 134 -11.59 -8.44 23.73
C SER A 134 -11.33 -8.11 22.26
N MET A 135 -10.06 -8.11 21.86
CA MET A 135 -9.64 -7.99 20.45
C MET A 135 -10.25 -9.10 19.57
N ALA A 136 -10.50 -10.29 20.13
CA ALA A 136 -11.13 -11.38 19.41
C ALA A 136 -12.62 -11.09 19.11
N ASP A 137 -13.30 -10.34 19.97
CA ASP A 137 -14.68 -9.88 19.73
C ASP A 137 -14.75 -8.81 18.62
N MET A 138 -13.61 -8.18 18.30
CA MET A 138 -13.46 -7.15 17.27
C MET A 138 -12.84 -7.67 15.97
N ALA A 139 -12.73 -8.99 15.82
CA ALA A 139 -12.21 -9.59 14.59
C ALA A 139 -13.17 -9.29 13.42
N ASP A 140 -12.63 -8.83 12.30
CA ASP A 140 -13.37 -8.45 11.09
C ASP A 140 -14.51 -7.44 11.35
N ILE A 141 -14.17 -6.34 12.01
CA ILE A 141 -15.11 -5.29 12.41
C ILE A 141 -15.98 -4.77 11.25
N GLU A 142 -15.41 -4.65 10.05
CA GLU A 142 -16.11 -4.21 8.84
C GLU A 142 -17.20 -5.21 8.45
N LYS A 143 -16.88 -6.52 8.53
CA LYS A 143 -17.83 -7.59 8.26
C LYS A 143 -18.89 -7.68 9.36
N PHE A 144 -18.51 -7.43 10.61
CA PHE A 144 -19.44 -7.36 11.73
C PHE A 144 -20.45 -6.23 11.51
N VAL A 145 -19.98 -5.01 11.24
CA VAL A 145 -20.84 -3.83 10.97
C VAL A 145 -21.71 -4.05 9.75
N ALA A 146 -21.15 -4.55 8.64
CA ALA A 146 -21.90 -4.88 7.44
C ALA A 146 -22.98 -5.95 7.69
N GLY A 147 -22.77 -6.86 8.65
CA GLY A 147 -23.72 -7.92 9.00
C GLY A 147 -24.80 -7.53 10.01
N LEU A 148 -24.73 -6.34 10.61
CA LEU A 148 -25.76 -5.86 11.53
C LEU A 148 -27.07 -5.59 10.79
N GLU A 149 -28.20 -5.86 11.44
CA GLU A 149 -29.53 -5.50 10.90
C GLU A 149 -29.65 -3.98 10.71
N PHE A 150 -29.14 -3.22 11.69
CA PHE A 150 -29.03 -1.77 11.68
C PHE A 150 -27.57 -1.39 11.85
N ASN A 151 -26.95 -0.81 10.83
CA ASN A 151 -25.53 -0.43 10.83
C ASN A 151 -25.32 1.09 10.90
N GLY A 152 -26.40 1.87 10.95
CA GLY A 152 -26.33 3.30 11.23
C GLY A 152 -25.83 4.16 10.07
N ASP A 153 -25.92 3.68 8.82
CA ASP A 153 -25.66 4.48 7.63
C ASP A 153 -26.89 5.26 7.12
N GLY A 154 -28.06 5.02 7.72
CA GLY A 154 -29.34 5.62 7.37
C GLY A 154 -29.95 5.06 6.09
N ILE A 155 -29.50 3.89 5.64
CA ILE A 155 -29.96 3.17 4.45
C ILE A 155 -30.58 1.84 4.88
N ILE A 156 -31.82 1.59 4.46
CA ILE A 156 -32.49 0.32 4.71
C ILE A 156 -32.47 -0.55 3.45
N SER A 157 -31.79 -1.69 3.53
CA SER A 157 -31.82 -2.74 2.50
C SER A 157 -33.18 -3.44 2.45
N ALA A 158 -33.70 -3.65 1.24
CA ALA A 158 -34.95 -4.39 1.04
C ALA A 158 -34.88 -5.84 1.57
N ALA A 159 -33.69 -6.45 1.61
CA ALA A 159 -33.53 -7.83 2.07
C ALA A 159 -33.72 -7.97 3.59
N ARG A 160 -33.60 -6.88 4.34
CA ARG A 160 -33.65 -6.84 5.81
C ARG A 160 -35.03 -6.48 6.36
N ILE A 161 -35.98 -6.16 5.48
CA ILE A 161 -37.36 -5.84 5.86
C ILE A 161 -38.16 -7.15 5.96
N ALA A 162 -38.65 -7.43 7.17
CA ALA A 162 -39.45 -8.62 7.44
C ALA A 162 -40.86 -8.54 6.85
N ASP A 163 -41.47 -7.35 6.86
CA ASP A 163 -42.79 -7.10 6.31
C ASP A 163 -42.74 -7.13 4.77
N GLU A 164 -43.51 -8.03 4.15
CA GLU A 164 -43.47 -8.24 2.71
C GLU A 164 -44.03 -7.06 1.91
N ASP A 165 -45.03 -6.36 2.45
CA ASP A 165 -45.72 -5.25 1.79
C ASP A 165 -44.84 -3.99 1.81
N VAL A 166 -44.22 -3.71 2.96
CA VAL A 166 -43.22 -2.63 3.09
C VAL A 166 -42.00 -2.91 2.22
N ARG A 167 -41.51 -4.15 2.20
CA ARG A 167 -40.41 -4.58 1.33
C ARG A 167 -40.74 -4.37 -0.15
N ALA A 168 -41.97 -4.69 -0.57
CA ALA A 168 -42.40 -4.45 -1.95
C ALA A 168 -42.41 -2.96 -2.30
N THR A 169 -42.84 -2.08 -1.39
CA THR A 169 -42.75 -0.62 -1.59
C THR A 169 -41.30 -0.13 -1.70
N VAL A 170 -40.37 -0.66 -0.89
CA VAL A 170 -38.95 -0.31 -1.02
C VAL A 170 -38.35 -0.78 -2.37
N LEU A 171 -38.76 -1.95 -2.87
CA LEU A 171 -38.36 -2.39 -4.21
C LEU A 171 -38.94 -1.50 -5.32
N ASP A 172 -40.19 -1.04 -5.16
CA ASP A 172 -40.82 -0.07 -6.05
C ASP A 172 -40.04 1.26 -6.06
N MET A 173 -39.59 1.73 -4.89
CA MET A 173 -38.73 2.93 -4.76
C MET A 173 -37.40 2.74 -5.50
N ILE A 174 -36.72 1.61 -5.29
CA ILE A 174 -35.44 1.28 -5.97
C ILE A 174 -35.64 1.25 -7.49
N LYS A 175 -36.76 0.69 -7.97
CA LYS A 175 -37.09 0.65 -9.40
C LYS A 175 -37.32 2.05 -10.00
N CYS A 176 -37.87 2.97 -9.22
CA CYS A 176 -38.19 4.33 -9.66
C CYS A 176 -37.00 5.28 -9.56
N LEU A 177 -36.30 5.31 -8.43
CA LEU A 177 -35.27 6.32 -8.12
C LEU A 177 -33.84 5.78 -8.24
N GLY A 178 -33.68 4.46 -8.43
CA GLY A 178 -32.39 3.76 -8.34
C GLY A 178 -32.06 3.35 -6.90
N PRO A 179 -31.07 2.46 -6.69
CA PRO A 179 -30.67 2.02 -5.35
C PRO A 179 -29.64 2.96 -4.70
N ALA A 180 -29.75 3.17 -3.39
CA ALA A 180 -28.61 3.56 -2.55
C ALA A 180 -27.85 2.29 -2.13
N VAL A 181 -26.53 2.40 -1.94
CA VAL A 181 -25.70 1.27 -1.52
C VAL A 181 -25.52 1.32 -0.01
N ASP A 182 -26.07 0.33 0.69
CA ASP A 182 -25.87 0.09 2.11
C ASP A 182 -24.41 -0.35 2.39
N LEU A 183 -23.87 -0.11 3.58
CA LEU A 183 -22.58 -0.67 4.05
C LEU A 183 -22.48 -2.20 3.91
N SER A 184 -23.61 -2.89 3.88
CA SER A 184 -23.67 -4.34 3.58
C SER A 184 -23.36 -4.69 2.11
N GLY A 185 -23.39 -3.71 1.21
CA GLY A 185 -23.29 -3.86 -0.23
C GLY A 185 -24.64 -4.14 -0.92
N GLU A 186 -25.74 -4.23 -0.17
CA GLU A 186 -27.08 -4.46 -0.70
C GLU A 186 -27.78 -3.16 -1.16
N PRO A 187 -28.70 -3.24 -2.13
CA PRO A 187 -29.48 -2.08 -2.56
C PRO A 187 -30.54 -1.70 -1.53
N GLY A 188 -30.56 -0.44 -1.15
CA GLY A 188 -31.50 0.12 -0.17
C GLY A 188 -31.99 1.51 -0.52
N VAL A 189 -32.68 2.13 0.44
CA VAL A 189 -33.26 3.47 0.34
C VAL A 189 -32.92 4.30 1.57
N ASN A 190 -32.70 5.60 1.37
CA ASN A 190 -32.47 6.57 2.44
C ASN A 190 -33.68 7.50 2.62
N GLN A 191 -33.61 8.40 3.61
CA GLN A 191 -34.70 9.34 3.92
C GLN A 191 -35.07 10.24 2.73
N GLU A 192 -34.08 10.75 2.01
CA GLU A 192 -34.28 11.64 0.87
C GLU A 192 -35.03 10.95 -0.27
N MET A 193 -34.71 9.67 -0.51
CA MET A 193 -35.40 8.82 -1.48
C MET A 193 -36.83 8.49 -1.06
N SER A 194 -37.07 8.22 0.24
CA SER A 194 -38.42 8.06 0.81
C SER A 194 -39.27 9.30 0.54
N ASP A 195 -38.78 10.46 0.95
CA ASP A 195 -39.51 11.72 0.80
C ASP A 195 -39.76 12.08 -0.67
N ALA A 196 -38.76 11.89 -1.55
CA ALA A 196 -38.90 12.13 -2.97
C ALA A 196 -39.96 11.21 -3.62
N PHE A 197 -39.91 9.91 -3.31
CA PHE A 197 -40.85 8.93 -3.86
C PHE A 197 -42.30 9.24 -3.47
N PHE A 198 -42.57 9.46 -2.18
CA PHE A 198 -43.92 9.75 -1.72
C PHE A 198 -44.43 11.11 -2.23
N ALA A 199 -43.54 12.10 -2.40
CA ALA A 199 -43.89 13.35 -3.06
C ALA A 199 -44.27 13.16 -4.54
N GLU A 200 -43.54 12.33 -5.29
CA GLU A 200 -43.87 11.99 -6.69
C GLU A 200 -45.20 11.22 -6.78
N VAL A 201 -45.43 10.24 -5.90
CA VAL A 201 -46.70 9.50 -5.83
C VAL A 201 -47.87 10.46 -5.59
N ALA A 202 -47.75 11.35 -4.60
CA ALA A 202 -48.79 12.32 -4.28
C ALA A 202 -49.04 13.31 -5.42
N ALA A 203 -47.98 13.79 -6.07
CA ALA A 203 -48.09 14.68 -7.22
C ALA A 203 -48.78 14.01 -8.41
N TYR A 204 -48.43 12.75 -8.72
CA TYR A 204 -49.04 12.00 -9.83
C TYR A 204 -50.51 11.68 -9.55
N LEU A 205 -50.86 11.23 -8.35
CA LEU A 205 -52.25 10.98 -7.97
C LEU A 205 -53.07 12.28 -7.95
N GLY A 206 -52.49 13.39 -7.47
CA GLY A 206 -53.12 14.71 -7.50
C GLY A 206 -53.35 15.21 -8.93
N TRP A 207 -52.42 14.96 -9.85
CA TRP A 207 -52.60 15.23 -11.28
C TRP A 207 -53.74 14.39 -11.88
N GLN A 208 -53.80 13.10 -11.58
CA GLN A 208 -54.88 12.25 -12.08
C GLN A 208 -56.26 12.65 -11.52
N ALA A 209 -56.33 13.00 -10.23
CA ALA A 209 -57.58 13.39 -9.58
C ALA A 209 -58.22 14.63 -10.24
N LYS A 210 -57.40 15.55 -10.79
CA LYS A 210 -57.90 16.70 -11.57
C LYS A 210 -58.68 16.26 -12.82
N ALA A 211 -58.21 15.22 -13.53
CA ALA A 211 -58.93 14.68 -14.68
C ALA A 211 -60.17 13.87 -14.30
N ASP A 212 -60.16 13.20 -13.15
CA ASP A 212 -61.35 12.50 -12.63
C ASP A 212 -62.46 13.50 -12.19
N GLY A 213 -62.06 14.68 -11.68
CA GLY A 213 -62.98 15.69 -11.15
C GLY A 213 -63.52 16.72 -12.14
N ASP A 214 -62.86 16.93 -13.29
CA ASP A 214 -63.29 17.89 -14.32
C ASP A 214 -63.82 17.18 -15.58
N ALA A 215 -65.15 17.26 -15.77
CA ALA A 215 -65.82 16.71 -16.93
C ALA A 215 -65.38 17.35 -18.27
N ASN A 216 -64.78 18.55 -18.25
CA ASN A 216 -64.23 19.17 -19.45
C ASN A 216 -62.89 18.55 -19.88
N ILE A 217 -62.11 18.01 -18.93
CA ILE A 217 -60.87 17.26 -19.24
C ILE A 217 -61.22 15.88 -19.80
N ARG A 218 -62.30 15.24 -19.33
CA ARG A 218 -62.79 13.93 -19.80
C ARG A 218 -64.12 14.00 -20.55
N PHE A 219 -64.20 14.89 -21.53
CA PHE A 219 -65.46 15.19 -22.23
C PHE A 219 -66.01 14.00 -23.07
N VAL A 220 -65.23 12.95 -23.34
CA VAL A 220 -65.69 11.68 -23.94
C VAL A 220 -65.44 10.47 -23.01
N GLY A 221 -65.30 10.70 -21.71
CA GLY A 221 -65.00 9.66 -20.72
C GLY A 221 -63.62 9.02 -20.96
N GLU A 222 -63.52 7.70 -20.81
CA GLU A 222 -62.27 6.94 -20.99
C GLU A 222 -61.68 7.05 -22.40
N LYS A 223 -62.49 7.39 -23.40
CA LYS A 223 -62.04 7.54 -24.79
C LYS A 223 -61.37 8.89 -25.07
N THR A 224 -61.33 9.80 -24.09
CA THR A 224 -60.82 11.16 -24.30
C THR A 224 -59.35 11.19 -24.73
N SER A 225 -58.51 10.26 -24.23
CA SER A 225 -57.11 10.13 -24.69
C SER A 225 -57.03 9.72 -26.16
N ALA A 226 -57.76 8.68 -26.57
CA ALA A 226 -57.77 8.23 -27.96
C ALA A 226 -58.38 9.29 -28.91
N ALA A 227 -59.37 10.04 -28.42
CA ALA A 227 -59.94 11.19 -29.11
C ALA A 227 -58.91 12.33 -29.28
N ALA A 228 -58.08 12.60 -28.27
CA ALA A 228 -57.00 13.58 -28.35
C ALA A 228 -55.91 13.15 -29.33
N ASP A 229 -55.50 11.88 -29.32
CA ASP A 229 -54.53 11.35 -30.30
C ASP A 229 -55.04 11.52 -31.74
N ALA A 230 -56.30 11.17 -31.98
CA ALA A 230 -56.93 11.35 -33.29
C ALA A 230 -57.07 12.83 -33.69
N PHE A 231 -57.30 13.73 -32.72
CA PHE A 231 -57.34 15.17 -32.94
C PHE A 231 -55.96 15.74 -33.27
N HIS A 232 -54.94 15.44 -32.47
CA HIS A 232 -53.57 15.90 -32.69
C HIS A 232 -53.01 15.44 -34.03
N ALA A 233 -53.33 14.21 -34.46
CA ALA A 233 -52.88 13.67 -35.74
C ALA A 233 -53.29 14.51 -36.96
N VAL A 234 -54.40 15.25 -36.88
CA VAL A 234 -54.96 16.03 -38.01
C VAL A 234 -55.05 17.53 -37.73
N LYS A 235 -54.76 17.99 -36.51
CA LYS A 235 -54.94 19.38 -36.05
C LYS A 235 -54.29 20.40 -36.96
N GLU A 236 -53.01 20.21 -37.27
CA GLU A 236 -52.25 21.12 -38.13
C GLU A 236 -52.82 21.16 -39.55
N LYS A 237 -53.15 19.99 -40.09
CA LYS A 237 -53.59 19.87 -41.48
C LYS A 237 -55.00 20.45 -41.69
N ILE A 238 -55.91 20.26 -40.73
CA ILE A 238 -57.25 20.86 -40.76
C ILE A 238 -57.15 22.39 -40.61
N SER A 239 -56.26 22.86 -39.73
CA SER A 239 -56.03 24.30 -39.55
C SER A 239 -55.41 24.95 -40.79
N ASP A 240 -54.47 24.27 -41.47
CA ASP A 240 -53.92 24.67 -42.77
C ASP A 240 -55.03 24.77 -43.83
N TYR A 241 -55.88 23.75 -43.95
CA TYR A 241 -57.00 23.76 -44.91
C TYR A 241 -57.93 24.97 -44.71
N PHE A 242 -58.40 25.23 -43.49
CA PHE A 242 -59.25 26.39 -43.23
C PHE A 242 -58.52 27.73 -43.45
N THR A 243 -57.22 27.79 -43.19
CA THR A 243 -56.39 28.97 -43.49
C THR A 243 -56.33 29.21 -45.00
N ARG A 244 -56.12 28.16 -45.81
CA ARG A 244 -56.14 28.25 -47.27
C ARG A 244 -57.50 28.70 -47.81
N CYS A 245 -58.61 28.14 -47.30
CA CYS A 245 -59.96 28.55 -47.69
C CYS A 245 -60.26 30.01 -47.34
N SER A 246 -59.74 30.49 -46.20
CA SER A 246 -59.89 31.89 -45.79
C SER A 246 -59.08 32.83 -46.69
N LEU A 247 -57.86 32.41 -47.08
CA LEU A 247 -57.03 33.19 -48.01
C LEU A 247 -57.64 33.25 -49.41
N ALA A 248 -58.28 32.16 -49.87
CA ALA A 248 -59.05 32.12 -51.10
C ALA A 248 -60.30 33.02 -51.07
N ALA A 249 -60.94 33.20 -49.90
CA ALA A 249 -62.04 34.14 -49.71
C ALA A 249 -61.56 35.60 -49.67
N TYR A 250 -60.37 35.85 -49.11
CA TYR A 250 -59.75 37.18 -49.06
C TYR A 250 -59.32 37.68 -50.44
N ASP A 251 -58.62 36.84 -51.21
CA ASP A 251 -58.25 37.11 -52.60
C ASP A 251 -58.54 35.88 -53.46
N VAL A 252 -59.46 36.02 -54.42
CA VAL A 252 -59.85 34.95 -55.35
C VAL A 252 -58.67 34.37 -56.13
N ARG A 253 -57.59 35.16 -56.33
CA ARG A 253 -56.37 34.70 -57.02
C ARG A 253 -55.61 33.65 -56.21
N ALA A 254 -55.83 33.56 -54.90
CA ALA A 254 -55.16 32.60 -54.04
C ALA A 254 -55.76 31.17 -54.12
N ALA A 255 -57.01 31.01 -54.58
CA ALA A 255 -57.69 29.71 -54.59
C ALA A 255 -56.99 28.63 -55.44
N VAL A 256 -56.53 29.01 -56.64
CA VAL A 256 -55.86 28.12 -57.60
C VAL A 256 -54.48 27.65 -57.10
N PRO A 257 -53.53 28.53 -56.74
CA PRO A 257 -52.21 28.09 -56.26
C PRO A 257 -52.29 27.31 -54.94
N LEU A 258 -53.30 27.56 -54.10
CA LEU A 258 -53.46 26.84 -52.82
C LEU A 258 -54.13 25.46 -52.96
N SER A 259 -54.89 25.21 -54.05
CA SER A 259 -55.50 23.92 -54.41
C SER A 259 -54.58 22.97 -55.18
N ARG A 260 -53.35 23.41 -55.48
CA ARG A 260 -52.33 22.79 -56.37
C ARG A 260 -52.56 23.05 -57.86
N SER A 261 -51.47 23.24 -58.59
CA SER A 261 -51.49 23.46 -60.03
C SER A 261 -51.46 22.14 -60.81
N VAL A 262 -51.66 22.19 -62.12
CA VAL A 262 -51.62 21.00 -62.99
C VAL A 262 -50.22 20.37 -62.98
N GLU A 263 -49.18 21.19 -62.87
CA GLU A 263 -47.78 20.77 -62.83
C GLU A 263 -47.47 19.93 -61.58
N ASP A 264 -48.07 20.26 -60.43
CA ASP A 264 -47.91 19.49 -59.19
C ASP A 264 -48.48 18.06 -59.34
N TYR A 265 -49.59 17.90 -60.05
CA TYR A 265 -50.16 16.57 -60.35
C TYR A 265 -49.33 15.81 -61.39
N GLN A 266 -48.80 16.49 -62.41
CA GLN A 266 -47.90 15.87 -63.37
C GLN A 266 -46.63 15.33 -62.72
N GLY A 267 -46.11 16.03 -61.70
CA GLY A 267 -44.91 15.63 -60.96
C GLY A 267 -45.05 14.29 -60.21
N ILE A 268 -46.25 13.96 -59.74
CA ILE A 268 -46.52 12.69 -59.03
C ILE A 268 -47.10 11.61 -59.94
N ALA A 269 -47.69 11.97 -61.08
CA ALA A 269 -48.35 11.03 -61.99
C ALA A 269 -47.40 9.99 -62.62
N ALA A 270 -46.11 10.29 -62.71
CA ALA A 270 -45.09 9.37 -63.19
C ALA A 270 -44.64 8.33 -62.13
N GLN A 271 -45.09 8.47 -60.89
CA GLN A 271 -44.71 7.60 -59.77
C GLN A 271 -45.80 6.54 -59.48
N THR A 272 -45.46 5.50 -58.73
CA THR A 272 -46.46 4.56 -58.18
C THR A 272 -47.19 5.23 -57.03
N LEU A 273 -48.47 5.57 -57.23
CA LEU A 273 -49.28 6.28 -56.25
C LEU A 273 -49.74 5.33 -55.12
N SER A 274 -49.53 5.76 -53.88
CA SER A 274 -49.99 5.08 -52.66
C SER A 274 -50.59 6.10 -51.70
N THR A 275 -51.62 5.71 -50.94
CA THR A 275 -52.20 6.53 -49.88
C THR A 275 -51.18 6.90 -48.81
N ASP A 276 -50.09 6.14 -48.66
CA ASP A 276 -49.05 6.41 -47.67
C ASP A 276 -47.91 7.31 -48.21
N SER A 277 -48.05 7.85 -49.43
CA SER A 277 -47.04 8.73 -50.03
C SER A 277 -47.00 10.10 -49.36
N SER A 278 -45.79 10.54 -48.97
CA SER A 278 -45.54 11.89 -48.43
C SER A 278 -45.92 12.99 -49.42
N ASP A 279 -45.74 12.75 -50.72
CA ASP A 279 -46.05 13.73 -51.76
C ASP A 279 -47.56 13.97 -51.83
N ILE A 280 -48.36 12.91 -51.69
CA ILE A 280 -49.82 12.99 -51.63
C ILE A 280 -50.26 13.61 -50.30
N ALA A 281 -49.63 13.25 -49.17
CA ALA A 281 -49.94 13.85 -47.86
C ALA A 281 -49.67 15.37 -47.80
N ASN A 282 -48.73 15.88 -48.61
CA ASN A 282 -48.41 17.29 -48.73
C ASN A 282 -49.46 18.12 -49.51
N PHE A 283 -50.40 17.47 -50.20
CA PHE A 283 -51.50 18.17 -50.86
C PHE A 283 -52.55 18.63 -49.83
N PRO A 284 -53.38 19.65 -50.15
CA PRO A 284 -54.49 20.08 -49.28
C PRO A 284 -55.41 18.91 -48.90
N LEU A 285 -56.14 19.03 -47.78
CA LEU A 285 -57.08 17.99 -47.34
C LEU A 285 -58.25 17.80 -48.30
N ALA A 286 -58.71 18.89 -48.91
CA ALA A 286 -59.77 18.92 -49.90
C ALA A 286 -59.53 20.13 -50.81
N THR A 287 -60.30 20.25 -51.89
CA THR A 287 -60.22 21.40 -52.81
C THR A 287 -60.43 22.72 -52.07
N VAL A 288 -59.53 23.68 -52.27
CA VAL A 288 -59.56 24.99 -51.60
C VAL A 288 -60.45 25.94 -52.38
N GLU A 289 -61.59 26.29 -51.80
CA GLU A 289 -62.51 27.32 -52.30
C GLU A 289 -62.86 28.31 -51.17
N PRO A 290 -63.34 29.53 -51.52
CA PRO A 290 -63.77 30.53 -50.53
C PRO A 290 -64.74 29.94 -49.50
N ASP A 291 -64.38 30.02 -48.22
CA ASP A 291 -65.20 29.60 -47.06
C ASP A 291 -65.77 28.17 -47.11
N LYS A 292 -65.13 27.26 -47.86
CA LYS A 292 -65.60 25.87 -48.03
C LYS A 292 -65.48 25.06 -46.73
N PRO A 293 -66.56 24.42 -46.25
CA PRO A 293 -66.48 23.43 -45.18
C PRO A 293 -65.57 22.24 -45.55
N LEU A 294 -64.89 21.66 -44.56
CA LEU A 294 -64.05 20.47 -44.78
C LEU A 294 -64.95 19.23 -44.97
N PRO A 295 -64.90 18.52 -46.12
CA PRO A 295 -65.60 17.24 -46.25
C PRO A 295 -65.01 16.18 -45.30
N LEU A 296 -65.87 15.32 -44.75
CA LEU A 296 -65.50 14.28 -43.78
C LEU A 296 -65.66 12.85 -44.32
N VAL A 297 -66.24 12.66 -45.51
CA VAL A 297 -66.55 11.32 -46.08
C VAL A 297 -65.95 11.14 -47.48
N ALA A 298 -66.23 12.05 -48.41
CA ALA A 298 -65.79 11.97 -49.80
C ALA A 298 -65.13 13.28 -50.25
N GLY A 299 -64.17 13.20 -51.18
CA GLY A 299 -63.42 14.37 -51.63
C GLY A 299 -62.30 14.80 -50.68
N ILE A 300 -61.85 13.89 -49.80
CA ILE A 300 -60.68 14.06 -48.95
C ILE A 300 -59.46 13.49 -49.67
N ASN A 301 -58.32 14.13 -49.46
CA ASN A 301 -57.02 13.61 -49.83
C ASN A 301 -56.85 12.15 -49.34
N PRO A 302 -56.55 11.19 -50.24
CA PRO A 302 -56.43 9.77 -49.88
C PRO A 302 -55.48 9.47 -48.73
N ALA A 303 -54.40 10.25 -48.57
CA ALA A 303 -53.44 10.08 -47.48
C ALA A 303 -54.00 10.43 -46.09
N TRP A 304 -55.05 11.25 -46.03
CA TRP A 304 -55.65 11.74 -44.80
C TRP A 304 -57.00 11.09 -44.50
N GLN A 305 -57.51 10.23 -45.38
CA GLN A 305 -58.84 9.63 -45.23
C GLN A 305 -58.97 8.81 -43.93
N LYS A 306 -57.96 8.00 -43.58
CA LYS A 306 -57.96 7.19 -42.35
C LYS A 306 -57.84 8.06 -41.08
N PRO A 307 -56.91 9.04 -40.98
CA PRO A 307 -56.88 9.98 -39.86
C PRO A 307 -58.17 10.81 -39.70
N ILE A 308 -58.77 11.29 -40.79
CA ILE A 308 -60.03 12.05 -40.75
C ILE A 308 -61.20 11.17 -40.33
N GLU A 309 -61.26 9.91 -40.77
CA GLU A 309 -62.28 8.97 -40.30
C GLU A 309 -62.11 8.65 -38.81
N ALA A 310 -60.86 8.52 -38.31
CA ALA A 310 -60.60 8.34 -36.89
C ALA A 310 -61.07 9.55 -36.06
N LEU A 311 -60.78 10.79 -36.50
CA LEU A 311 -61.33 12.01 -35.91
C LEU A 311 -62.86 12.00 -35.94
N ARG A 312 -63.45 11.58 -37.07
CA ARG A 312 -64.90 11.54 -37.26
C ARG A 312 -65.57 10.60 -36.27
N GLN A 313 -65.04 9.38 -36.10
CA GLN A 313 -65.60 8.37 -35.19
C GLN A 313 -65.39 8.70 -33.71
N LEU A 314 -64.19 9.18 -33.34
CA LEU A 314 -63.81 9.37 -31.93
C LEU A 314 -64.20 10.74 -31.38
N VAL A 315 -64.38 11.75 -32.22
CA VAL A 315 -64.59 13.15 -31.80
C VAL A 315 -65.86 13.75 -32.40
N ILE A 316 -66.00 13.75 -33.73
CA ILE A 316 -67.09 14.48 -34.40
C ILE A 316 -68.45 13.85 -34.14
N ILE A 317 -68.58 12.52 -34.29
CA ILE A 317 -69.84 11.80 -34.05
C ILE A 317 -70.31 11.94 -32.59
N PRO A 318 -69.45 11.73 -31.57
CA PRO A 318 -69.84 11.93 -30.17
C PRO A 318 -70.26 13.36 -29.81
N LEU A 319 -69.63 14.39 -30.40
CA LEU A 319 -69.87 15.80 -30.02
C LEU A 319 -70.93 16.50 -30.87
N PHE A 320 -70.97 16.22 -32.17
CA PHE A 320 -71.80 16.94 -33.14
C PHE A 320 -72.77 16.05 -33.93
N GLY A 321 -72.76 14.73 -33.66
CA GLY A 321 -73.56 13.77 -34.39
C GLY A 321 -72.99 13.42 -35.78
N LYS A 322 -73.76 12.65 -36.56
CA LYS A 322 -73.35 12.24 -37.90
C LYS A 322 -73.35 13.46 -38.85
N LYS A 323 -72.16 13.87 -39.28
CA LYS A 323 -71.96 14.95 -40.25
C LYS A 323 -71.14 14.49 -41.45
N GLU A 324 -71.39 15.14 -42.57
CA GLU A 324 -70.67 14.92 -43.84
C GLU A 324 -69.58 15.98 -44.08
N SER A 325 -69.67 17.14 -43.41
CA SER A 325 -68.68 18.21 -43.46
C SER A 325 -68.53 18.92 -42.11
N LEU A 326 -67.36 19.52 -41.88
CA LEU A 326 -67.01 20.31 -40.70
C LEU A 326 -66.82 21.78 -41.08
N SER A 327 -67.47 22.71 -40.37
CA SER A 327 -67.29 24.14 -40.59
C SER A 327 -66.08 24.71 -39.82
N ARG A 328 -65.62 25.90 -40.19
CA ARG A 328 -64.52 26.58 -39.49
C ARG A 328 -64.86 26.93 -38.03
N SER A 329 -66.11 27.32 -37.76
CA SER A 329 -66.56 27.63 -36.40
C SER A 329 -66.66 26.38 -35.53
N GLU A 330 -67.07 25.26 -36.11
CA GLU A 330 -67.08 23.95 -35.44
C GLU A 330 -65.66 23.46 -35.16
N TRP A 331 -64.72 23.67 -36.09
CA TRP A 331 -63.31 23.39 -35.87
C TRP A 331 -62.72 24.20 -34.71
N ALA A 332 -62.99 25.52 -34.66
CA ALA A 332 -62.57 26.36 -33.54
C ALA A 332 -63.17 25.88 -32.21
N THR A 333 -64.42 25.43 -32.22
CA THR A 333 -65.08 24.86 -31.03
C THR A 333 -64.43 23.54 -30.59
N LEU A 334 -64.00 22.69 -31.53
CA LEU A 334 -63.23 21.48 -31.21
C LEU A 334 -61.89 21.81 -30.59
N CYS A 335 -61.13 22.74 -31.18
CA CYS A 335 -59.86 23.20 -30.62
C CYS A 335 -60.04 23.66 -29.17
N ALA A 336 -61.02 24.53 -28.90
CA ALA A 336 -61.31 25.01 -27.56
C ALA A 336 -61.74 23.89 -26.58
N ARG A 337 -62.39 22.84 -27.08
CA ARG A 337 -62.80 21.68 -26.25
C ARG A 337 -61.61 20.82 -25.81
N PHE A 338 -60.54 20.76 -26.60
CA PHE A 338 -59.32 20.02 -26.25
C PHE A 338 -58.36 20.82 -25.36
N GLU A 339 -58.47 22.16 -25.29
CA GLU A 339 -57.59 23.00 -24.46
C GLU A 339 -57.46 22.54 -22.99
N PRO A 340 -58.55 22.19 -22.26
CA PRO A 340 -58.43 21.69 -20.89
C PRO A 340 -57.66 20.36 -20.78
N PHE A 341 -57.86 19.45 -21.74
CA PHE A 341 -57.14 18.19 -21.78
C PHE A 341 -55.65 18.40 -22.11
N GLU A 342 -55.35 19.24 -23.11
CA GLU A 342 -53.96 19.60 -23.48
C GLU A 342 -53.23 20.27 -22.30
N ALA A 343 -53.89 21.20 -21.60
CA ALA A 343 -53.33 21.87 -20.43
C ALA A 343 -53.09 20.90 -19.26
N TRP A 344 -54.01 19.96 -19.02
CA TRP A 344 -53.84 18.90 -18.04
C TRP A 344 -52.67 17.97 -18.39
N GLN A 345 -52.59 17.52 -19.65
CA GLN A 345 -51.52 16.65 -20.12
C GLN A 345 -50.15 17.33 -20.03
N ALA A 346 -50.07 18.63 -20.34
CA ALA A 346 -48.84 19.42 -20.19
C ALA A 346 -48.42 19.63 -18.73
N ALA A 347 -49.38 19.60 -17.79
CA ALA A 347 -49.14 19.70 -16.35
C ALA A 347 -48.81 18.35 -15.69
N LYS A 348 -48.59 17.29 -16.47
CA LYS A 348 -48.21 15.97 -15.96
C LYS A 348 -46.87 16.04 -15.23
N PRO A 349 -46.78 15.58 -13.97
CA PRO A 349 -45.51 15.54 -13.24
C PRO A 349 -44.48 14.68 -13.99
N ALA A 350 -43.25 15.18 -14.10
CA ALA A 350 -42.12 14.38 -14.55
C ALA A 350 -41.69 13.48 -13.38
N GLY A 351 -41.69 12.17 -13.58
CA GLY A 351 -41.32 11.19 -12.55
C GLY A 351 -41.36 9.78 -13.09
N SER A 352 -40.65 8.87 -12.44
CA SER A 352 -40.58 7.46 -12.83
C SER A 352 -41.71 6.63 -12.21
N VAL A 353 -42.45 7.17 -11.22
CA VAL A 353 -43.53 6.48 -10.51
C VAL A 353 -44.68 5.99 -11.40
N GLU A 354 -44.89 6.61 -12.58
CA GLU A 354 -45.92 6.19 -13.53
C GLU A 354 -45.78 4.71 -13.94
N GLN A 355 -44.55 4.20 -14.01
CA GLN A 355 -44.27 2.83 -14.43
C GLN A 355 -44.82 1.75 -13.48
N LEU A 356 -45.20 2.13 -12.25
CA LEU A 356 -45.82 1.24 -11.27
C LEU A 356 -47.32 1.04 -11.55
N GLY A 357 -47.92 1.94 -12.31
CA GLY A 357 -49.34 1.92 -12.62
C GLY A 357 -50.20 2.48 -11.49
N LEU A 358 -51.34 3.04 -11.89
CA LEU A 358 -52.23 3.79 -11.01
C LEU A 358 -52.84 2.99 -9.86
N ALA A 359 -53.10 1.69 -10.07
CA ALA A 359 -53.61 0.82 -9.00
C ALA A 359 -52.61 0.69 -7.85
N ARG A 360 -51.33 0.45 -8.18
CA ARG A 360 -50.25 0.32 -7.20
C ARG A 360 -49.96 1.64 -6.48
N LEU A 361 -49.97 2.76 -7.21
CA LEU A 361 -49.77 4.08 -6.60
C LEU A 361 -50.87 4.41 -5.57
N ARG A 362 -52.13 4.06 -5.86
CA ARG A 362 -53.24 4.26 -4.91
C ARG A 362 -53.13 3.36 -3.68
N GLU A 363 -52.69 2.12 -3.87
CA GLU A 363 -52.42 1.20 -2.77
C GLU A 363 -51.33 1.77 -1.83
N ILE A 364 -50.19 2.18 -2.39
CA ILE A 364 -49.09 2.78 -1.64
C ILE A 364 -49.56 4.05 -0.90
N ALA A 365 -50.30 4.93 -1.57
CA ALA A 365 -50.79 6.17 -0.96
C ALA A 365 -51.84 5.98 0.13
N ALA A 366 -52.55 4.84 0.16
CA ALA A 366 -53.54 4.50 1.17
C ALA A 366 -52.95 3.71 2.35
N SER A 367 -51.69 3.31 2.26
CA SER A 367 -50.97 2.53 3.27
C SER A 367 -50.19 3.41 4.25
N ASP A 368 -49.81 2.85 5.39
CA ASP A 368 -48.89 3.48 6.35
C ASP A 368 -47.41 3.18 6.04
N HIS A 369 -47.09 2.76 4.80
CA HIS A 369 -45.73 2.33 4.43
C HIS A 369 -44.71 3.45 4.58
N ARG A 370 -45.10 4.72 4.38
CA ARG A 370 -44.20 5.86 4.61
C ARG A 370 -43.70 5.89 6.05
N ASP A 371 -44.62 5.87 7.00
CA ASP A 371 -44.29 5.95 8.42
C ASP A 371 -43.50 4.71 8.86
N ALA A 372 -43.80 3.53 8.30
CA ALA A 372 -43.03 2.31 8.55
C ALA A 372 -41.58 2.41 8.02
N ILE A 373 -41.38 2.90 6.80
CA ILE A 373 -40.05 3.07 6.19
C ILE A 373 -39.25 4.15 6.93
N ASP A 374 -39.86 5.31 7.20
CA ASP A 374 -39.23 6.40 7.94
C ASP A 374 -38.88 5.96 9.38
N GLY A 375 -39.71 5.11 10.00
CA GLY A 375 -39.45 4.48 11.29
C GLY A 375 -38.23 3.54 11.26
N LEU A 376 -38.11 2.69 10.23
CA LEU A 376 -36.94 1.82 10.05
C LEU A 376 -35.65 2.63 9.82
N ILE A 377 -35.70 3.66 8.96
CA ILE A 377 -34.56 4.57 8.72
C ILE A 377 -34.18 5.29 10.01
N GLY A 378 -35.16 5.70 10.82
CA GLY A 378 -34.93 6.32 12.12
C GLY A 378 -34.29 5.37 13.14
N LEU A 379 -34.70 4.10 13.18
CA LEU A 379 -34.08 3.06 14.00
C LEU A 379 -32.63 2.81 13.60
N ASP A 380 -32.34 2.76 12.30
CA ASP A 380 -30.97 2.62 11.82
C ASP A 380 -30.10 3.82 12.24
N LYS A 381 -30.55 5.04 11.97
CA LYS A 381 -29.84 6.26 12.40
C LYS A 381 -29.65 6.35 13.92
N SER A 382 -30.52 5.72 14.71
CA SER A 382 -30.39 5.76 16.17
C SER A 382 -29.13 5.06 16.69
N VAL A 383 -28.58 4.09 15.94
CA VAL A 383 -27.35 3.36 16.31
C VAL A 383 -26.10 3.91 15.63
N GLU A 384 -26.23 4.96 14.82
CA GLU A 384 -25.13 5.59 14.07
C GLU A 384 -23.96 5.97 14.98
N THR A 385 -24.24 6.50 16.17
CA THR A 385 -23.19 6.95 17.09
C THR A 385 -22.41 5.76 17.66
N GLU A 386 -23.11 4.71 18.06
CA GLU A 386 -22.55 3.47 18.60
C GLU A 386 -21.74 2.72 17.55
N VAL A 387 -22.24 2.65 16.31
CA VAL A 387 -21.55 2.01 15.20
C VAL A 387 -20.33 2.81 14.78
N LYS A 388 -20.40 4.14 14.67
CA LYS A 388 -19.23 4.98 14.40
C LYS A 388 -18.16 4.88 15.48
N ALA A 389 -18.56 4.73 16.75
CA ALA A 389 -17.65 4.53 17.87
C ALA A 389 -16.99 3.13 17.91
N THR A 390 -17.39 2.21 17.03
CA THR A 390 -16.82 0.85 16.92
C THR A 390 -15.33 0.89 16.57
N HIS A 391 -14.92 1.79 15.67
CA HIS A 391 -13.50 2.02 15.37
C HIS A 391 -12.76 2.63 16.56
N SER A 392 -13.38 3.52 17.33
CA SER A 392 -12.79 4.06 18.57
C SER A 392 -12.60 2.95 19.60
N MET A 393 -13.52 2.00 19.71
CA MET A 393 -13.39 0.85 20.61
C MET A 393 -12.26 -0.09 20.17
N GLU A 394 -12.14 -0.37 18.86
CA GLU A 394 -11.01 -1.13 18.30
C GLU A 394 -9.67 -0.42 18.61
N ARG A 395 -9.61 0.89 18.36
CA ARG A 395 -8.44 1.72 18.62
C ARG A 395 -8.04 1.68 20.09
N LEU A 396 -8.99 1.76 21.01
CA LEU A 396 -8.72 1.68 22.45
C LEU A 396 -8.12 0.32 22.86
N LEU A 397 -8.67 -0.79 22.35
CA LEU A 397 -8.14 -2.13 22.65
C LEU A 397 -6.73 -2.33 22.07
N ARG A 398 -6.50 -1.88 20.83
CA ARG A 398 -5.17 -1.92 20.21
C ARG A 398 -4.16 -1.09 20.99
N TYR A 399 -4.51 0.13 21.38
CA TYR A 399 -3.63 0.99 22.15
C TYR A 399 -3.33 0.40 23.53
N ARG A 400 -4.32 -0.19 24.20
CA ARG A 400 -4.07 -0.94 25.44
C ARG A 400 -3.04 -2.04 25.23
N ARG A 401 -3.19 -2.86 24.19
CA ARG A 401 -2.29 -4.00 23.92
C ARG A 401 -0.87 -3.56 23.55
N ASP A 402 -0.76 -2.54 22.70
CA ASP A 402 0.44 -2.30 21.90
C ASP A 402 1.22 -1.04 22.29
N LEU A 403 0.55 -0.01 22.82
CA LEU A 403 1.15 1.33 22.96
C LEU A 403 2.35 1.34 23.92
N TYR A 404 2.27 0.62 25.04
CA TYR A 404 3.39 0.49 25.98
C TYR A 404 4.61 -0.19 25.34
N LYS A 405 4.37 -1.21 24.50
CA LYS A 405 5.42 -1.88 23.74
C LYS A 405 6.04 -0.94 22.71
N LEU A 406 5.24 -0.16 21.99
CA LEU A 406 5.73 0.85 21.05
C LEU A 406 6.62 1.87 21.75
N VAL A 407 6.13 2.45 22.85
CA VAL A 407 6.84 3.48 23.62
C VAL A 407 8.19 2.97 24.12
N ASN A 408 8.28 1.76 24.68
CA ASN A 408 9.55 1.17 25.12
C ASN A 408 10.51 0.87 23.96
N ASN A 409 10.01 0.72 22.73
CA ASN A 409 10.79 0.48 21.52
C ASN A 409 11.02 1.74 20.68
N PHE A 410 10.51 2.89 21.11
CA PHE A 410 10.58 4.17 20.40
C PHE A 410 11.34 5.21 21.24
N VAL A 411 10.90 5.41 22.49
CA VAL A 411 11.44 6.42 23.40
C VAL A 411 12.77 5.97 24.02
N SER A 412 12.86 4.72 24.48
CA SER A 412 14.02 4.23 25.24
C SER A 412 14.75 3.03 24.60
N PHE A 413 14.22 2.38 23.57
CA PHE A 413 14.79 1.13 23.01
C PHE A 413 15.10 0.08 24.10
N ARG A 414 14.33 0.07 25.19
CA ARG A 414 14.56 -0.76 26.37
C ARG A 414 14.61 -2.24 26.02
N SER A 415 13.73 -2.70 25.13
CA SER A 415 13.68 -4.08 24.65
C SER A 415 15.00 -4.50 24.02
N PHE A 416 15.59 -3.64 23.18
CA PHE A 416 16.86 -3.91 22.52
C PHE A 416 18.02 -4.08 23.50
N TYR A 417 18.15 -3.17 24.48
CA TYR A 417 19.31 -3.15 25.38
C TYR A 417 19.21 -4.12 26.56
N THR A 418 17.99 -4.43 27.02
CA THR A 418 17.79 -5.35 28.16
C THR A 418 17.82 -6.81 27.74
N GLY A 419 17.57 -7.12 26.47
CA GLY A 419 17.58 -8.48 25.94
C GLY A 419 16.47 -9.39 26.49
N ARG A 420 15.48 -8.84 27.21
CA ARG A 420 14.29 -9.58 27.68
C ARG A 420 13.37 -9.95 26.52
N GLU A 421 13.21 -9.01 25.58
CA GLU A 421 12.41 -9.18 24.37
C GLU A 421 13.18 -8.64 23.15
N LYS A 422 12.87 -9.15 21.95
CA LYS A 422 13.43 -8.58 20.72
C LYS A 422 12.75 -7.25 20.41
N ALA A 423 13.54 -6.27 19.98
CA ALA A 423 13.04 -4.96 19.60
C ALA A 423 12.19 -5.02 18.31
N ILE A 424 11.33 -4.02 18.10
CA ILE A 424 10.41 -4.00 16.95
C ILE A 424 11.12 -3.89 15.60
N PHE A 425 12.36 -3.41 15.54
CA PHE A 425 13.15 -3.41 14.29
C PHE A 425 13.93 -4.71 14.06
N GLN A 426 13.95 -5.65 15.01
CA GLN A 426 14.64 -6.94 14.87
C GLN A 426 13.72 -7.98 14.23
N LEU A 427 13.91 -8.25 12.94
CA LEU A 427 13.06 -9.15 12.16
C LEU A 427 13.16 -10.64 12.53
N GLY A 428 14.29 -11.06 13.10
CA GLY A 428 14.58 -12.49 13.19
C GLY A 428 16.03 -12.80 13.52
N THR A 429 16.48 -14.00 13.14
CA THR A 429 17.84 -14.48 13.38
C THR A 429 18.42 -15.12 12.11
N LEU A 430 19.56 -14.61 11.65
CA LEU A 430 20.31 -15.18 10.51
C LEU A 430 21.34 -16.19 10.99
N TYR A 431 21.30 -17.41 10.45
CA TYR A 431 22.33 -18.43 10.65
C TYR A 431 23.26 -18.49 9.45
N LEU A 432 24.53 -18.17 9.67
CA LEU A 432 25.54 -18.15 8.62
C LEU A 432 26.94 -18.38 9.20
N ASP A 433 27.73 -19.25 8.57
CA ASP A 433 29.13 -19.53 8.95
C ASP A 433 29.33 -19.97 10.42
N GLY A 434 28.43 -20.80 10.95
CA GLY A 434 28.51 -21.26 12.35
C GLY A 434 28.20 -20.15 13.37
N ARG A 435 27.42 -19.14 12.96
CA ARG A 435 27.03 -17.99 13.79
C ARG A 435 25.54 -17.75 13.68
N SER A 436 24.95 -17.22 14.73
CA SER A 436 23.58 -16.68 14.71
C SER A 436 23.61 -15.18 14.95
N CYS A 437 23.06 -14.39 14.03
CA CYS A 437 22.99 -12.93 14.11
C CYS A 437 21.56 -12.50 14.46
N ASP A 438 21.38 -11.88 15.63
CA ASP A 438 20.07 -11.46 16.15
C ASP A 438 19.71 -10.02 15.77
N LEU A 439 20.68 -9.23 15.27
CA LEU A 439 20.43 -7.89 14.73
C LEU A 439 20.26 -7.98 13.20
N CYS A 440 19.03 -8.25 12.78
CA CYS A 440 18.61 -8.26 11.38
C CYS A 440 17.48 -7.25 11.17
N VAL A 441 17.66 -6.30 10.27
CA VAL A 441 16.65 -5.28 9.92
C VAL A 441 16.18 -5.46 8.47
N ARG A 442 14.93 -5.08 8.17
CA ARG A 442 14.43 -5.07 6.79
C ARG A 442 15.14 -3.99 6.01
N VAL A 443 15.39 -4.22 4.73
CA VAL A 443 15.95 -3.22 3.82
C VAL A 443 15.14 -3.23 2.53
N GLU A 444 14.70 -2.07 2.09
CA GLU A 444 14.01 -1.94 0.78
C GLU A 444 15.02 -1.76 -0.35
N ASP A 445 15.97 -0.84 -0.18
CA ASP A 445 17.03 -0.56 -1.15
C ASP A 445 18.40 -0.80 -0.51
N ILE A 446 19.00 -1.96 -0.86
CA ILE A 446 20.33 -2.36 -0.36
C ILE A 446 21.40 -1.31 -0.68
N ALA A 447 21.31 -0.67 -1.86
CA ALA A 447 22.36 0.22 -2.31
C ALA A 447 22.36 1.52 -1.50
N LYS A 448 21.19 2.17 -1.39
CA LYS A 448 21.03 3.39 -0.58
C LYS A 448 21.28 3.12 0.89
N HIS A 449 20.75 2.02 1.40
CA HIS A 449 20.91 1.67 2.82
C HIS A 449 22.38 1.44 3.18
N ALA A 450 23.15 0.76 2.32
CA ALA A 450 24.57 0.51 2.56
C ALA A 450 25.44 1.77 2.61
N GLU A 451 25.05 2.84 1.90
CA GLU A 451 25.78 4.12 1.95
C GLU A 451 25.63 4.82 3.29
N PHE A 452 24.40 4.96 3.78
CA PHE A 452 24.12 5.56 5.10
C PHE A 452 24.64 4.68 6.24
N ALA A 453 24.36 3.37 6.18
CA ALA A 453 24.75 2.43 7.23
C ALA A 453 26.27 2.23 7.35
N ASN A 454 27.08 2.65 6.36
CA ASN A 454 28.55 2.61 6.47
C ASN A 454 29.08 3.45 7.64
N MET A 455 28.34 4.48 8.07
CA MET A 455 28.70 5.32 9.22
C MET A 455 28.43 4.66 10.58
N SER A 456 27.71 3.53 10.60
CA SER A 456 27.41 2.77 11.83
C SER A 456 28.65 2.12 12.47
N GLY A 457 29.70 1.85 11.69
CA GLY A 457 30.86 1.08 12.13
C GLY A 457 30.58 -0.40 12.38
N LEU A 458 29.42 -0.90 11.97
CA LEU A 458 29.03 -2.31 12.03
C LEU A 458 29.47 -3.04 10.75
N TYR A 459 29.89 -4.30 10.88
CA TYR A 459 30.03 -5.17 9.73
C TYR A 459 28.64 -5.67 9.34
N LEU A 460 28.16 -5.30 8.15
CA LEU A 460 26.81 -5.64 7.70
C LEU A 460 26.89 -6.54 6.49
N ALA A 461 26.20 -7.68 6.53
CA ALA A 461 25.94 -8.50 5.35
C ALA A 461 24.48 -8.28 4.93
N TYR A 462 24.30 -7.80 3.71
CA TYR A 462 23.00 -7.66 3.08
C TYR A 462 22.67 -8.98 2.41
N CYS A 463 21.54 -9.56 2.78
CA CYS A 463 21.10 -10.84 2.27
C CYS A 463 19.75 -10.69 1.54
N ASP A 464 19.66 -11.27 0.36
CA ASP A 464 18.37 -11.53 -0.28
C ASP A 464 17.84 -12.85 0.25
N CYS A 465 16.66 -12.79 0.86
CA CYS A 465 15.97 -13.90 1.46
C CYS A 465 14.78 -14.30 0.57
N VAL A 466 14.71 -15.58 0.23
CA VAL A 466 13.69 -16.13 -0.66
C VAL A 466 12.97 -17.27 0.06
N ARG A 467 11.66 -17.35 -0.13
CA ARG A 467 10.82 -18.43 0.40
C ARG A 467 9.82 -18.93 -0.64
N ASN A 468 9.34 -20.17 -0.47
CA ASN A 468 8.34 -20.81 -1.34
C ASN A 468 8.76 -20.82 -2.83
N GLY A 469 10.02 -21.14 -3.10
CA GLY A 469 10.55 -21.22 -4.47
C GLY A 469 10.61 -19.89 -5.23
N GLY A 470 10.54 -18.74 -4.54
CA GLY A 470 10.63 -17.41 -5.18
C GLY A 470 9.40 -16.53 -5.07
N ALA A 471 8.28 -17.05 -4.55
CA ALA A 471 7.03 -16.31 -4.42
C ALA A 471 7.14 -15.16 -3.41
N GLU A 472 7.86 -15.38 -2.31
CA GLU A 472 8.12 -14.35 -1.30
C GLU A 472 9.59 -13.98 -1.31
N LYS A 473 9.86 -12.67 -1.34
CA LYS A 473 11.22 -12.11 -1.30
C LYS A 473 11.28 -11.00 -0.28
N MET A 474 12.40 -10.95 0.44
CA MET A 474 12.73 -9.83 1.31
C MET A 474 14.24 -9.63 1.34
N SER A 475 14.68 -8.39 1.50
CA SER A 475 16.08 -8.08 1.71
C SER A 475 16.28 -7.67 3.16
N ILE A 476 17.36 -8.17 3.76
CA ILE A 476 17.71 -7.89 5.15
C ILE A 476 19.15 -7.41 5.26
N ALA A 477 19.45 -6.57 6.25
CA ALA A 477 20.80 -6.29 6.69
C ALA A 477 21.05 -6.98 8.04
N ALA A 478 21.98 -7.93 8.04
CA ALA A 478 22.41 -8.64 9.24
C ALA A 478 23.74 -8.09 9.76
N ALA A 479 23.78 -7.71 11.03
CA ALA A 479 24.99 -7.20 11.67
C ALA A 479 25.82 -8.32 12.30
N PHE A 480 27.09 -8.41 11.90
CA PHE A 480 28.08 -9.32 12.48
C PHE A 480 28.92 -8.56 13.50
N THR A 481 28.65 -8.80 14.78
CA THR A 481 29.28 -8.08 15.89
C THR A 481 30.30 -8.92 16.66
N ALA A 482 30.38 -10.23 16.39
CA ALA A 482 31.38 -11.16 16.93
C ALA A 482 31.90 -12.17 15.87
N GLY A 483 33.14 -12.63 16.04
CA GLY A 483 33.82 -13.55 15.11
C GLY A 483 34.88 -12.88 14.22
N ASP A 484 35.01 -13.36 12.99
CA ASP A 484 35.94 -12.88 11.94
C ASP A 484 35.25 -12.71 10.57
N SER A 485 35.95 -12.21 9.55
CA SER A 485 35.36 -11.98 8.22
C SER A 485 35.82 -12.96 7.15
N ASP A 486 36.47 -14.08 7.53
CA ASP A 486 37.22 -14.91 6.56
C ASP A 486 36.33 -15.63 5.54
N PHE A 487 35.07 -15.79 5.89
CA PHE A 487 34.11 -16.65 5.22
C PHE A 487 32.81 -15.94 4.84
N LEU A 488 32.76 -14.62 5.05
CA LEU A 488 31.65 -13.76 4.67
C LEU A 488 31.95 -13.21 3.28
N MET A 489 31.34 -13.80 2.25
CA MET A 489 31.53 -13.46 0.85
C MET A 489 30.18 -13.31 0.16
N VAL A 490 30.12 -12.42 -0.83
CA VAL A 490 28.96 -12.31 -1.73
C VAL A 490 28.73 -13.65 -2.43
N GLY A 491 27.48 -14.09 -2.50
CA GLY A 491 27.04 -15.39 -3.02
C GLY A 491 27.01 -16.51 -2.00
N ARG A 492 27.43 -16.28 -0.74
CA ARG A 492 27.32 -17.31 0.31
C ARG A 492 25.88 -17.40 0.82
N ASN A 493 25.42 -18.63 0.97
CA ASN A 493 24.08 -18.92 1.47
C ASN A 493 24.08 -19.14 3.00
N GLY A 494 22.95 -18.81 3.61
CA GLY A 494 22.59 -19.06 4.99
C GLY A 494 21.08 -19.24 5.11
N ILE A 495 20.59 -19.42 6.33
CA ILE A 495 19.16 -19.56 6.61
C ILE A 495 18.75 -18.44 7.56
N PHE A 496 17.70 -17.71 7.21
CA PHE A 496 17.11 -16.70 8.08
C PHE A 496 15.79 -17.20 8.65
N TYR A 497 15.63 -17.08 9.97
CA TYR A 497 14.36 -17.35 10.63
C TYR A 497 13.70 -16.04 11.03
N ASP A 498 12.48 -15.81 10.56
CA ASP A 498 11.69 -14.65 10.99
C ASP A 498 11.15 -14.81 12.42
N ARG A 499 10.46 -13.79 12.96
CA ARG A 499 9.86 -13.90 14.31
C ARG A 499 8.71 -14.90 14.41
N LYS A 500 8.11 -15.30 13.30
CA LYS A 500 7.04 -16.31 13.23
C LYS A 500 7.61 -17.74 13.16
N GLY A 501 8.94 -17.88 13.08
CA GLY A 501 9.64 -19.16 12.98
C GLY A 501 9.70 -19.72 11.56
N ASN A 502 9.33 -18.95 10.55
CA ASN A 502 9.47 -19.38 9.16
C ASN A 502 10.92 -19.28 8.71
N ASP A 503 11.36 -20.27 7.93
CA ASP A 503 12.67 -20.33 7.31
C ASP A 503 12.69 -19.65 5.94
N TRP A 504 13.79 -18.95 5.68
CA TRP A 504 14.06 -18.24 4.44
C TRP A 504 15.47 -18.57 3.97
N ASP A 505 15.62 -18.87 2.69
CA ASP A 505 16.92 -19.07 2.05
C ASP A 505 17.58 -17.71 1.86
N ALA A 506 18.63 -17.43 2.65
CA ALA A 506 19.33 -16.15 2.63
C ALA A 506 20.62 -16.27 1.80
N SER A 507 20.86 -15.33 0.90
CA SER A 507 22.10 -15.26 0.10
C SER A 507 22.73 -13.88 0.22
N ILE A 508 24.02 -13.81 0.54
CA ILE A 508 24.71 -12.52 0.70
C ILE A 508 24.87 -11.86 -0.67
N VAL A 509 24.36 -10.63 -0.82
CA VAL A 509 24.46 -9.85 -2.06
C VAL A 509 25.46 -8.71 -1.94
N ARG A 510 25.57 -8.11 -0.75
CA ARG A 510 26.50 -7.00 -0.49
C ARG A 510 27.04 -7.05 0.92
N ILE A 511 28.26 -6.56 1.10
CA ILE A 511 28.92 -6.50 2.40
C ILE A 511 29.44 -5.08 2.63
N VAL A 512 29.24 -4.57 3.85
CA VAL A 512 29.91 -3.36 4.36
C VAL A 512 30.95 -3.82 5.37
N ASP A 513 32.23 -3.57 5.04
CA ASP A 513 33.37 -4.09 5.79
C ASP A 513 33.81 -3.13 6.91
N HIS A 514 33.57 -3.53 8.16
CA HIS A 514 34.14 -2.92 9.37
C HIS A 514 34.73 -3.98 10.32
N PRO A 515 35.65 -3.62 11.22
CA PRO A 515 36.20 -4.60 12.17
C PRO A 515 35.10 -5.30 13.00
N ILE A 516 35.11 -6.63 13.02
CA ILE A 516 34.18 -7.47 13.80
C ILE A 516 34.72 -7.67 15.22
N SER A 517 36.02 -7.98 15.34
CA SER A 517 36.70 -8.20 16.63
C SER A 517 38.15 -7.70 16.64
N ILE A 518 38.69 -7.42 17.83
CA ILE A 518 40.10 -7.03 18.01
C ILE A 518 41.04 -8.16 17.55
N ARG A 519 40.65 -9.42 17.80
CA ARG A 519 41.42 -10.60 17.38
C ARG A 519 41.51 -10.69 15.86
N GLN A 520 40.43 -10.42 15.14
CA GLN A 520 40.44 -10.34 13.68
C GLN A 520 41.36 -9.20 13.20
N ALA A 521 41.29 -8.03 13.84
CA ALA A 521 42.11 -6.87 13.48
C ALA A 521 43.62 -7.14 13.60
N PHE A 522 44.06 -7.92 14.60
CA PHE A 522 45.45 -8.33 14.78
C PHE A 522 46.00 -9.07 13.53
N TRP A 523 45.22 -9.99 12.96
CA TRP A 523 45.63 -10.79 11.80
C TRP A 523 45.39 -10.10 10.45
N SER A 524 44.63 -9.01 10.43
CA SER A 524 44.21 -8.35 9.19
C SER A 524 45.37 -7.83 8.31
N PRO A 525 46.47 -7.23 8.84
CA PRO A 525 47.57 -6.75 8.01
C PRO A 525 48.31 -7.91 7.32
N TYR A 526 48.55 -8.99 8.05
CA TYR A 526 49.21 -10.19 7.53
C TYR A 526 48.38 -10.85 6.42
N LYS A 527 47.05 -10.96 6.60
CA LYS A 527 46.16 -11.50 5.57
C LYS A 527 46.15 -10.63 4.31
N LYS A 528 46.14 -9.31 4.45
CA LYS A 528 46.22 -8.38 3.31
C LYS A 528 47.56 -8.52 2.58
N LEU A 529 48.66 -8.66 3.31
CA LEU A 529 49.98 -8.89 2.73
C LEU A 529 50.03 -10.21 1.96
N ILE A 530 49.52 -11.31 2.55
CA ILE A 530 49.48 -12.62 1.88
C ILE A 530 48.63 -12.54 0.60
N ARG A 531 47.45 -11.92 0.66
CA ARG A 531 46.59 -11.72 -0.54
C ARG A 531 47.33 -10.91 -1.61
N PHE A 532 47.97 -9.82 -1.22
CA PHE A 532 48.76 -9.02 -2.16
C PHE A 532 49.90 -9.83 -2.79
N VAL A 533 50.64 -10.63 -2.01
CA VAL A 533 51.70 -11.50 -2.52
C VAL A 533 51.12 -12.54 -3.48
N ASN A 534 49.99 -13.17 -3.13
CA ASN A 534 49.31 -14.12 -4.02
C ASN A 534 48.84 -13.47 -5.32
N ASP A 535 48.25 -12.27 -5.26
CA ASP A 535 47.81 -11.53 -6.45
C ASP A 535 49.00 -11.17 -7.35
N GLN A 536 50.13 -10.75 -6.77
CA GLN A 536 51.35 -10.49 -7.53
C GLN A 536 51.90 -11.77 -8.14
N LEU A 537 51.93 -12.88 -7.40
CA LEU A 537 52.35 -14.19 -7.93
C LEU A 537 51.43 -14.68 -9.05
N GLN A 538 50.12 -14.50 -8.92
CA GLN A 538 49.15 -14.83 -9.96
C GLN A 538 49.34 -13.96 -11.21
N LYS A 539 49.53 -12.64 -11.05
CA LYS A 539 49.84 -11.74 -12.16
C LYS A 539 51.16 -12.12 -12.84
N LEU A 540 52.16 -12.53 -12.08
CA LEU A 540 53.46 -12.97 -12.60
C LEU A 540 53.36 -14.33 -13.31
N ALA A 541 52.59 -15.26 -12.76
CA ALA A 541 52.28 -16.54 -13.40
C ALA A 541 51.50 -16.34 -14.71
N ALA A 542 50.49 -15.46 -14.71
CA ALA A 542 49.73 -15.09 -15.90
C ALA A 542 50.60 -14.39 -16.95
N ALA A 543 51.49 -13.47 -16.54
CA ALA A 543 52.41 -12.79 -17.44
C ALA A 543 53.47 -13.76 -18.03
N ARG A 544 53.98 -14.72 -17.24
CA ARG A 544 54.89 -15.76 -17.72
C ARG A 544 54.20 -16.77 -18.62
N ALA A 545 52.97 -17.18 -18.30
CA ALA A 545 52.15 -18.01 -19.17
C ALA A 545 51.90 -17.30 -20.50
N ALA A 546 51.49 -16.03 -20.48
CA ALA A 546 51.31 -15.22 -21.70
C ALA A 546 52.61 -15.06 -22.52
N ALA A 547 53.77 -14.92 -21.88
CA ALA A 547 55.06 -14.87 -22.55
C ALA A 547 55.50 -16.23 -23.12
N ALA A 548 55.17 -17.34 -22.45
CA ALA A 548 55.40 -18.69 -22.93
C ALA A 548 54.48 -19.02 -24.13
N ASP A 549 53.21 -18.63 -24.07
CA ASP A 549 52.25 -18.75 -25.17
C ASP A 549 52.67 -17.89 -26.37
N ALA A 550 53.18 -16.66 -26.15
CA ALA A 550 53.71 -15.81 -27.21
C ALA A 550 54.96 -16.39 -27.88
N LYS A 551 55.84 -17.06 -27.11
CA LYS A 551 56.98 -17.81 -27.65
C LYS A 551 56.54 -19.02 -28.46
N LEU A 552 55.53 -19.77 -27.99
CA LEU A 552 54.94 -20.90 -28.71
C LEU A 552 54.31 -20.45 -30.03
N ILE A 553 53.64 -19.30 -30.05
CA ILE A 553 53.08 -18.70 -31.27
C ILE A 553 54.21 -18.23 -32.22
N GLN A 554 55.28 -17.61 -31.72
CA GLN A 554 56.45 -17.25 -32.56
C GLN A 554 57.13 -18.48 -33.17
N THR A 555 57.24 -19.58 -32.42
CA THR A 555 57.78 -20.85 -32.97
C THR A 555 56.82 -21.54 -33.93
N ALA A 556 55.51 -21.39 -33.76
CA ALA A 556 54.51 -21.89 -34.72
C ALA A 556 54.53 -21.08 -36.03
N VAL A 557 54.74 -19.76 -35.98
CA VAL A 557 54.86 -18.89 -37.16
C VAL A 557 56.21 -19.06 -37.87
N ALA A 558 57.27 -19.46 -37.17
CA ALA A 558 58.56 -19.81 -37.78
C ALA A 558 58.56 -21.18 -38.49
N THR A 559 57.46 -21.95 -38.39
CA THR A 559 57.36 -23.32 -38.95
C THR A 559 56.13 -23.50 -39.84
N SER A 560 55.85 -22.55 -40.73
CA SER A 560 54.83 -22.72 -41.78
C SER A 560 55.34 -22.25 -43.15
N THR A 561 55.49 -23.19 -44.07
CA THR A 561 55.55 -23.02 -45.53
C THR A 561 54.33 -22.26 -46.09
N PRO A 562 54.44 -21.62 -47.28
CA PRO A 562 53.47 -20.64 -47.75
C PRO A 562 52.06 -21.21 -48.02
N VAL A 563 51.06 -20.37 -47.75
CA VAL A 563 49.61 -20.62 -47.85
C VAL A 563 49.14 -20.60 -49.31
N VAL A 564 48.26 -21.55 -49.67
CA VAL A 564 47.34 -21.42 -50.82
C VAL A 564 46.13 -20.59 -50.42
N ALA A 565 45.75 -19.66 -51.29
CA ALA A 565 44.81 -18.56 -51.07
C ALA A 565 43.34 -18.96 -50.78
N GLY A 566 42.68 -18.16 -49.92
CA GLY A 566 41.24 -17.86 -50.01
C GLY A 566 40.42 -17.99 -48.72
N ALA A 567 40.33 -16.93 -47.90
CA ALA A 567 39.20 -16.55 -47.01
C ALA A 567 39.51 -15.25 -46.21
N PRO A 568 38.51 -14.42 -45.82
CA PRO A 568 38.68 -13.01 -45.42
C PRO A 568 39.20 -12.79 -43.98
N PRO A 569 39.81 -11.64 -43.65
CA PRO A 569 40.52 -11.44 -42.39
C PRO A 569 39.60 -11.03 -41.22
N PRO A 570 39.82 -11.56 -39.99
CA PRO A 570 39.35 -10.93 -38.76
C PRO A 570 40.28 -9.77 -38.33
N PRO A 571 39.83 -8.82 -37.49
CA PRO A 571 40.49 -7.52 -37.30
C PRO A 571 41.88 -7.63 -36.68
N PRO A 572 42.81 -6.71 -36.99
CA PRO A 572 44.19 -6.77 -36.52
C PRO A 572 44.24 -6.60 -34.99
N LYS A 573 44.81 -7.59 -34.30
CA LYS A 573 45.28 -7.41 -32.92
C LYS A 573 46.48 -6.46 -32.94
N PRO A 574 46.60 -5.54 -31.96
CA PRO A 574 47.66 -4.55 -31.94
C PRO A 574 49.05 -5.21 -31.90
N PRO A 575 50.07 -4.60 -32.54
CA PRO A 575 51.40 -5.19 -32.63
C PRO A 575 52.04 -5.31 -31.24
N PHE A 576 52.78 -6.41 -31.08
CA PHE A 576 53.56 -6.73 -29.88
C PHE A 576 54.67 -5.69 -29.68
N ASP A 577 54.44 -4.74 -28.77
CA ASP A 577 55.36 -3.64 -28.47
C ASP A 577 56.32 -4.05 -27.34
N VAL A 578 57.53 -4.43 -27.74
CA VAL A 578 58.63 -4.87 -26.86
C VAL A 578 58.99 -3.78 -25.82
N GLY A 579 58.75 -2.49 -26.13
CA GLY A 579 58.99 -1.38 -25.20
C GLY A 579 58.03 -1.36 -24.01
N LYS A 580 56.75 -1.69 -24.22
CA LYS A 580 55.76 -1.81 -23.13
C LYS A 580 56.03 -3.02 -22.23
N PHE A 581 56.52 -4.13 -22.78
CA PHE A 581 56.89 -5.31 -22.00
C PHE A 581 58.21 -5.15 -21.25
N ALA A 582 59.22 -4.50 -21.85
CA ALA A 582 60.46 -4.16 -21.15
C ALA A 582 60.20 -3.24 -19.94
N GLY A 583 59.28 -2.27 -20.07
CA GLY A 583 58.82 -1.44 -18.95
C GLY A 583 58.12 -2.23 -17.85
N ILE A 584 57.30 -3.23 -18.19
CA ILE A 584 56.64 -4.12 -17.23
C ILE A 584 57.67 -5.04 -16.53
N PHE A 585 58.63 -5.62 -17.27
CA PHE A 585 59.68 -6.46 -16.67
C PHE A 585 60.67 -5.67 -15.82
N ALA A 586 61.00 -4.43 -16.21
CA ALA A 586 61.83 -3.53 -15.41
C ALA A 586 61.10 -3.09 -14.13
N ALA A 587 59.81 -2.74 -14.21
CA ALA A 587 59.00 -2.39 -13.04
C ALA A 587 58.83 -3.58 -12.07
N ILE A 588 58.63 -4.80 -12.58
CA ILE A 588 58.54 -6.02 -11.77
C ILE A 588 59.92 -6.39 -11.18
N GLY A 589 61.00 -6.26 -11.95
CA GLY A 589 62.38 -6.48 -11.48
C GLY A 589 62.78 -5.49 -10.39
N LEU A 590 62.38 -4.23 -10.51
CA LEU A 590 62.61 -3.19 -9.50
C LEU A 590 61.76 -3.43 -8.25
N ALA A 591 60.52 -3.92 -8.39
CA ALA A 591 59.67 -4.29 -7.26
C ALA A 591 60.20 -5.52 -6.49
N LEU A 592 60.67 -6.54 -7.20
CA LEU A 592 61.36 -7.70 -6.58
C LEU A 592 62.69 -7.31 -5.95
N GLY A 593 63.44 -6.39 -6.58
CA GLY A 593 64.66 -5.81 -6.03
C GLY A 593 64.41 -5.00 -4.76
N ALA A 594 63.31 -4.25 -4.69
CA ALA A 594 62.89 -3.52 -3.49
C ALA A 594 62.51 -4.47 -2.35
N ILE A 595 61.77 -5.56 -2.63
CA ILE A 595 61.46 -6.59 -1.63
C ILE A 595 62.75 -7.30 -1.18
N GLY A 596 63.64 -7.63 -2.11
CA GLY A 596 64.95 -8.22 -1.81
C GLY A 596 65.82 -7.30 -0.96
N GLY A 597 65.81 -5.99 -1.23
CA GLY A 597 66.51 -4.97 -0.45
C GLY A 597 65.95 -4.80 0.97
N VAL A 598 64.63 -4.86 1.13
CA VAL A 598 63.96 -4.85 2.45
C VAL A 598 64.26 -6.13 3.23
N LEU A 599 64.26 -7.30 2.57
CA LEU A 599 64.63 -8.56 3.21
C LEU A 599 66.12 -8.58 3.61
N ALA A 600 67.01 -8.05 2.75
CA ALA A 600 68.44 -7.93 3.06
C ALA A 600 68.70 -6.98 4.23
N SER A 601 67.98 -5.85 4.33
CA SER A 601 68.11 -4.92 5.46
C SER A 601 67.53 -5.49 6.76
N ILE A 602 66.45 -6.27 6.70
CA ILE A 602 65.91 -7.01 7.85
C ILE A 602 66.90 -8.08 8.32
N VAL A 603 67.47 -8.88 7.41
CA VAL A 603 68.46 -9.91 7.74
C VAL A 603 69.74 -9.29 8.29
N GLY A 604 70.24 -8.20 7.68
CA GLY A 604 71.40 -7.45 8.18
C GLY A 604 71.15 -6.83 9.56
N GLY A 605 69.95 -6.31 9.81
CA GLY A 605 69.55 -5.79 11.12
C GLY A 605 69.43 -6.88 12.20
N ILE A 606 68.96 -8.08 11.84
CA ILE A 606 68.85 -9.22 12.76
C ILE A 606 70.24 -9.80 13.11
N LEU A 607 71.16 -9.87 12.15
CA LEU A 607 72.54 -10.33 12.36
C LEU A 607 73.35 -9.38 13.27
N GLY A 608 72.94 -8.11 13.39
CA GLY A 608 73.56 -7.12 14.29
C GLY A 608 73.03 -7.12 15.72
N LEU A 609 72.03 -7.93 16.06
CA LEU A 609 71.38 -7.97 17.37
C LEU A 609 71.92 -9.11 18.25
N LYS A 610 72.02 -8.87 19.56
CA LYS A 610 72.35 -9.92 20.54
C LYS A 610 71.20 -10.93 20.61
N PHE A 611 71.47 -12.22 20.88
CA PHE A 611 70.46 -13.30 20.88
C PHE A 611 69.20 -12.98 21.70
N TRP A 612 69.33 -12.32 22.86
CA TRP A 612 68.19 -11.91 23.70
C TRP A 612 67.36 -10.73 23.13
N GLN A 613 67.94 -9.93 22.23
CA GLN A 613 67.24 -8.84 21.54
C GLN A 613 66.40 -9.33 20.37
N ILE A 614 66.65 -10.54 19.84
CA ILE A 614 65.92 -11.11 18.69
C ILE A 614 64.43 -11.33 19.04
N PRO A 615 64.05 -12.00 20.16
CA PRO A 615 62.63 -12.11 20.53
C PRO A 615 61.95 -10.76 20.75
N LEU A 616 62.67 -9.78 21.33
CA LEU A 616 62.14 -8.43 21.57
C LEU A 616 61.93 -7.66 20.27
N ALA A 617 62.84 -7.79 19.31
CA ALA A 617 62.72 -7.21 17.97
C ALA A 617 61.54 -7.81 17.19
N ILE A 618 61.36 -9.14 17.24
CA ILE A 618 60.20 -9.83 16.64
C ILE A 618 58.89 -9.32 17.24
N LEU A 619 58.82 -9.24 18.58
CA LEU A 619 57.65 -8.70 19.28
C LEU A 619 57.38 -7.23 18.88
N GLY A 620 58.42 -6.41 18.79
CA GLY A 620 58.34 -5.02 18.36
C GLY A 620 57.78 -4.88 16.94
N VAL A 621 58.25 -5.71 16.00
CA VAL A 621 57.72 -5.74 14.62
C VAL A 621 56.26 -6.16 14.59
N ILE A 622 55.88 -7.20 15.33
CA ILE A 622 54.47 -7.62 15.45
C ILE A 622 53.60 -6.48 16.00
N LEU A 623 54.08 -5.76 17.01
CA LEU A 623 53.35 -4.65 17.61
C LEU A 623 53.25 -3.44 16.67
N ILE A 624 54.30 -3.12 15.90
CA ILE A 624 54.25 -2.04 14.89
C ILE A 624 53.28 -2.37 13.76
N ILE A 625 53.22 -3.64 13.33
CA ILE A 625 52.33 -4.08 12.24
C ILE A 625 50.87 -4.18 12.72
N SER A 626 50.63 -4.85 13.85
CA SER A 626 49.27 -5.16 14.32
C SER A 626 48.70 -4.15 15.31
N GLY A 627 49.54 -3.44 16.07
CA GLY A 627 49.14 -2.49 17.10
C GLY A 627 48.23 -1.37 16.57
N PRO A 628 48.61 -0.63 15.51
CA PRO A 628 47.76 0.40 14.92
C PRO A 628 46.39 -0.13 14.48
N ALA A 629 46.35 -1.32 13.86
CA ALA A 629 45.09 -1.94 13.44
C ALA A 629 44.19 -2.32 14.62
N MET A 630 44.77 -2.87 15.69
CA MET A 630 44.04 -3.19 16.93
C MET A 630 43.49 -1.94 17.62
N ILE A 631 44.27 -0.85 17.67
CA ILE A 631 43.84 0.43 18.28
C ILE A 631 42.66 1.02 17.48
N ILE A 632 42.76 1.07 16.15
CA ILE A 632 41.67 1.54 15.28
C ILE A 632 40.43 0.66 15.46
N ALA A 633 40.60 -0.66 15.48
CA ALA A 633 39.50 -1.58 15.73
C ALA A 633 38.87 -1.33 17.09
N TRP A 634 39.65 -1.19 18.16
CA TRP A 634 39.13 -0.90 19.50
C TRP A 634 38.30 0.40 19.54
N PHE A 635 38.76 1.48 18.90
CA PHE A 635 37.99 2.72 18.80
C PHE A 635 36.70 2.55 17.98
N LYS A 636 36.77 1.86 16.83
CA LYS A 636 35.58 1.59 16.00
C LYS A 636 34.56 0.71 16.73
N LEU A 637 35.01 -0.36 17.37
CA LEU A 637 34.17 -1.31 18.10
C LEU A 637 33.45 -0.66 19.29
N LYS A 638 34.09 0.29 19.99
CA LYS A 638 33.44 1.04 21.08
C LYS A 638 32.47 2.11 20.61
N LYS A 639 32.58 2.56 19.35
CA LYS A 639 31.78 3.63 18.76
C LYS A 639 30.76 3.12 17.73
N ARG A 640 30.53 1.80 17.66
CA ARG A 640 29.46 1.23 16.82
C ARG A 640 28.13 1.87 17.20
N ASN A 641 27.37 2.33 16.23
CA ASN A 641 26.11 3.03 16.43
C ASN A 641 25.01 2.41 15.57
N LEU A 642 23.89 2.07 16.19
CA LEU A 642 22.71 1.57 15.50
C LEU A 642 21.98 2.65 14.69
N GLY A 643 22.11 3.93 15.08
CA GLY A 643 21.41 5.06 14.46
C GLY A 643 21.42 5.04 12.93
N PRO A 644 22.60 5.09 12.27
CA PRO A 644 22.70 5.11 10.81
C PRO A 644 22.09 3.90 10.10
N VAL A 645 21.94 2.76 10.79
CA VAL A 645 21.28 1.56 10.23
C VAL A 645 19.77 1.74 10.24
N LEU A 646 19.21 2.34 11.29
CA LEU A 646 17.76 2.57 11.38
C LEU A 646 17.32 3.82 10.62
N ASP A 647 18.14 4.88 10.60
CA ASP A 647 17.88 6.09 9.82
C ASP A 647 17.73 5.75 8.32
N ALA A 648 18.53 4.79 7.84
CA ALA A 648 18.44 4.27 6.48
C ALA A 648 17.13 3.49 6.19
N ASN A 649 16.39 3.09 7.23
CA ASN A 649 15.07 2.44 7.15
C ASN A 649 13.93 3.39 7.54
N GLY A 650 14.12 4.70 7.44
CA GLY A 650 13.07 5.70 7.65
C GLY A 650 12.79 6.04 9.12
N TRP A 651 13.62 5.58 10.06
CA TRP A 651 13.58 6.07 11.43
C TRP A 651 14.21 7.47 11.52
N ALA A 652 13.81 8.26 12.51
CA ALA A 652 14.56 9.45 12.92
C ALA A 652 15.20 9.19 14.28
N ILE A 653 16.41 8.64 14.30
CA ILE A 653 17.15 8.37 15.53
C ILE A 653 17.80 9.65 16.04
N ASN A 654 17.41 10.07 17.24
CA ASN A 654 17.91 11.28 17.88
C ASN A 654 19.08 11.00 18.86
N SER A 655 19.15 9.79 19.42
CA SER A 655 20.20 9.41 20.37
C SER A 655 21.37 8.65 19.74
N ARG A 656 22.52 8.62 20.43
CA ARG A 656 23.66 7.78 20.04
C ARG A 656 23.45 6.37 20.58
N ALA A 657 22.73 5.54 19.82
CA ALA A 657 22.43 4.15 20.14
C ALA A 657 23.68 3.24 20.03
N LEU A 658 24.62 3.33 20.98
CA LEU A 658 25.90 2.63 20.87
C LEU A 658 25.80 1.13 21.19
N ILE A 659 26.52 0.34 20.39
CA ILE A 659 26.70 -1.09 20.61
C ILE A 659 28.13 -1.32 21.11
N ASN A 660 28.30 -1.48 22.42
CA ASN A 660 29.60 -1.79 23.00
C ASN A 660 30.02 -3.25 22.71
N ILE A 661 31.23 -3.64 23.12
CA ILE A 661 31.79 -4.97 22.79
C ILE A 661 31.01 -6.11 23.46
N SER A 662 30.62 -5.96 24.73
CA SER A 662 29.89 -7.02 25.46
C SER A 662 28.50 -7.23 24.88
N PHE A 663 27.76 -6.15 24.64
CA PHE A 663 26.45 -6.19 24.00
C PHE A 663 26.53 -6.63 22.54
N GLY A 664 27.55 -6.20 21.80
CA GLY A 664 27.81 -6.74 20.46
C GLY A 664 28.02 -8.25 20.48
N THR A 665 28.66 -8.80 21.51
CA THR A 665 28.85 -10.25 21.63
C THR A 665 27.54 -11.00 21.93
N SER A 666 26.52 -10.35 22.50
CA SER A 666 25.19 -10.97 22.65
C SER A 666 24.36 -10.96 21.36
N LEU A 667 24.63 -10.02 20.43
CA LEU A 667 23.92 -9.91 19.15
C LEU A 667 24.43 -10.88 18.06
N THR A 668 25.64 -11.42 18.21
CA THR A 668 26.16 -12.48 17.34
C THR A 668 26.73 -13.61 18.19
N LYS A 669 26.06 -14.77 18.20
CA LYS A 669 26.53 -15.95 18.94
C LYS A 669 27.37 -16.82 18.03
N LEU A 670 28.48 -17.31 18.56
CA LEU A 670 29.40 -18.20 17.86
C LEU A 670 29.09 -19.65 18.23
N ALA A 671 29.25 -20.58 17.28
CA ALA A 671 29.16 -22.01 17.55
C ALA A 671 30.13 -22.41 18.67
N ARG A 672 29.57 -23.00 19.73
CA ARG A 672 30.32 -23.60 20.83
C ARG A 672 29.79 -25.01 21.01
N LEU A 673 30.69 -25.92 21.34
CA LEU A 673 30.29 -27.26 21.77
C LEU A 673 29.57 -27.14 23.13
N PRO A 674 28.49 -27.90 23.36
CA PRO A 674 27.82 -27.93 24.65
C PRO A 674 28.76 -28.32 25.79
N GLU A 675 28.51 -27.80 27.00
CA GLU A 675 29.29 -28.18 28.18
C GLU A 675 29.18 -29.69 28.44
N GLY A 676 30.32 -30.33 28.72
CA GLY A 676 30.39 -31.80 28.89
C GLY A 676 30.57 -32.61 27.60
N SER A 677 30.69 -31.97 26.43
CA SER A 677 30.97 -32.70 25.18
C SER A 677 32.37 -33.36 25.20
N HIS A 678 32.44 -34.64 24.82
CA HIS A 678 33.72 -35.31 24.58
C HIS A 678 34.18 -35.08 23.13
N ARG A 679 35.44 -34.66 22.94
CA ARG A 679 36.05 -34.46 21.62
C ARG A 679 37.04 -35.58 21.31
N SER A 680 36.83 -36.30 20.22
CA SER A 680 37.90 -37.13 19.64
C SER A 680 38.98 -36.22 19.06
N LEU A 681 40.22 -36.38 19.51
CA LEU A 681 41.37 -35.59 19.02
C LEU A 681 42.01 -36.21 17.76
N THR A 682 41.57 -37.41 17.38
CA THR A 682 42.07 -38.12 16.21
C THR A 682 41.18 -37.80 15.01
N ASP A 683 41.69 -36.98 14.09
CA ASP A 683 41.07 -36.72 12.80
C ASP A 683 41.68 -37.69 11.76
N PRO A 684 40.92 -38.69 11.25
CA PRO A 684 41.42 -39.67 10.29
C PRO A 684 41.82 -39.07 8.93
N TYR A 685 41.36 -37.85 8.62
CA TYR A 685 41.57 -37.19 7.34
C TYR A 685 42.41 -35.91 7.46
N ALA A 686 42.96 -35.62 8.65
CA ALA A 686 43.87 -34.50 8.80
C ALA A 686 45.10 -34.68 7.91
N ASP A 687 45.37 -33.69 7.05
CA ASP A 687 46.57 -33.65 6.24
C ASP A 687 47.81 -33.80 7.13
N LYS A 688 48.69 -34.74 6.77
CA LYS A 688 49.97 -34.91 7.43
C LYS A 688 50.74 -33.60 7.27
N LYS A 689 50.84 -32.82 8.35
CA LYS A 689 51.55 -31.54 8.33
C LYS A 689 52.95 -31.78 7.78
N PRO A 690 53.38 -31.05 6.73
CA PRO A 690 54.73 -31.21 6.21
C PRO A 690 55.69 -30.81 7.32
N VAL A 691 56.43 -31.80 7.82
CA VAL A 691 57.46 -31.63 8.86
C VAL A 691 58.77 -31.06 8.29
N TRP A 692 58.89 -31.01 6.96
CA TRP A 692 60.02 -30.46 6.22
C TRP A 692 60.46 -29.04 6.64
N PRO A 693 59.58 -28.07 6.96
CA PRO A 693 60.01 -26.74 7.38
C PRO A 693 60.70 -26.80 8.75
N TYR A 694 60.27 -27.71 9.63
CA TYR A 694 60.94 -27.95 10.91
C TYR A 694 62.31 -28.58 10.69
N TYR A 695 62.46 -29.51 9.76
CA TYR A 695 63.78 -30.06 9.40
C TYR A 695 64.70 -29.00 8.80
N VAL A 696 64.19 -28.10 7.97
CA VAL A 696 64.96 -26.98 7.41
C VAL A 696 65.38 -25.99 8.51
N ILE A 697 64.49 -25.68 9.46
CA ILE A 697 64.81 -24.83 10.62
C ILE A 697 65.85 -25.51 11.50
N ILE A 698 65.68 -26.80 11.81
CA ILE A 698 66.63 -27.58 12.63
C ILE A 698 67.99 -27.65 11.92
N ALA A 699 68.02 -27.94 10.62
CA ALA A 699 69.26 -27.93 9.85
C ALA A 699 69.93 -26.55 9.85
N GLY A 700 69.15 -25.48 9.70
CA GLY A 700 69.65 -24.10 9.80
C GLY A 700 70.23 -23.78 11.18
N VAL A 701 69.58 -24.23 12.27
CA VAL A 701 70.07 -24.08 13.65
C VAL A 701 71.35 -24.88 13.86
N VAL A 702 71.44 -26.11 13.35
CA VAL A 702 72.65 -26.93 13.44
C VAL A 702 73.81 -26.28 12.69
N VAL A 703 73.58 -25.76 11.48
CA VAL A 703 74.59 -25.03 10.71
C VAL A 703 75.01 -23.74 11.44
N ALA A 704 74.06 -23.02 12.03
CA ALA A 704 74.37 -21.82 12.82
C ALA A 704 75.19 -22.15 14.07
N ILE A 705 74.90 -23.24 14.78
CA ILE A 705 75.69 -23.71 15.92
C ILE A 705 77.11 -24.11 15.48
N ILE A 706 77.24 -24.81 14.35
CA ILE A 706 78.55 -25.18 13.78
C ILE A 706 79.35 -23.93 13.41
N LEU A 707 78.71 -22.93 12.79
CA LEU A 707 79.35 -21.65 12.45
C LEU A 707 79.76 -20.86 13.70
N LEU A 708 78.90 -20.80 14.73
CA LEU A 708 79.22 -20.15 16.01
C LEU A 708 80.39 -20.85 16.73
N TRP A 709 80.48 -22.17 16.62
CA TRP A 709 81.60 -22.96 17.13
C TRP A 709 82.89 -22.68 16.34
N LEU A 710 82.83 -22.66 15.00
CA LEU A 710 83.96 -22.29 14.13
C LEU A 710 84.43 -20.84 14.30
N MET A 711 83.54 -19.92 14.68
CA MET A 711 83.86 -18.52 14.99
C MET A 711 84.42 -18.33 16.41
N GLY A 712 84.64 -19.41 17.18
CA GLY A 712 85.31 -19.37 18.48
C GLY A 712 84.46 -18.82 19.63
N LEU A 713 83.14 -18.66 19.46
CA LEU A 713 82.25 -18.14 20.50
C LEU A 713 82.04 -19.09 21.69
N PHE A 714 82.48 -20.35 21.56
CA PHE A 714 82.45 -21.37 22.61
C PHE A 714 83.84 -21.71 23.17
N ASP A 715 84.92 -21.08 22.66
CA ASP A 715 86.23 -21.21 23.28
C ASP A 715 86.28 -20.32 24.52
N GLY A 716 86.40 -20.95 25.70
CA GLY A 716 86.54 -20.25 26.97
C GLY A 716 87.75 -19.30 26.99
N PRO A 717 87.77 -18.32 27.91
CA PRO A 717 88.85 -17.33 27.96
C PRO A 717 90.20 -18.03 28.08
N ARG A 718 91.04 -17.89 27.05
CA ARG A 718 92.46 -18.27 27.14
C ARG A 718 93.17 -17.21 27.95
N THR A 719 93.56 -17.52 29.18
CA THR A 719 94.69 -16.86 29.84
C THR A 719 95.32 -17.75 30.90
N PRO A 720 96.59 -17.48 31.25
CA PRO A 720 97.46 -16.41 30.73
C PRO A 720 98.46 -16.87 29.66
#